data_AF-A0A963AG91-F1
#
_entry.id   AF-A0A963AG91-F1
#
_cell.length_a   1.000
_cell.length_b   1.000
_cell.length_c   1.000
_cell.angle_alpha   90.00
_cell.angle_beta   90.00
_cell.angle_gamma   90.00
#
_symmetry.space_group_name_H-M   'P 1'
#
loop_
_entity.id
_entity.type
_entity.pdbx_description
1 polymer ?
#
loop_
_entity_poly.entity_id
_entity_poly.type
_entity_poly.pdbx_seq_one_letter_code
_entity_poly.pdbx_strand_id
1 'polypeptide(L)'
;MIVNPYPGLRPFKRSESAIFFGREEQVDQLLDKLGETHFLAVLGASGSGKSSLVHAGLLPALDSGFMAGQGAHWMVAGIRPGDRPFERLAEALLSETPWGHASGGYHASSGAPAAENDEPVTELAGILRQGRLALNWRLGITPLPAGGRLLILVDQFEELFRYHRKADAEAAAFVSLLLGAATHPDVFVVITMRSEFLGDCSLYPDLPEAINSGLFLTPSLGPEQTADAIQLPARIFSGEVAPDLVRYLLKEAKGERDRLPLLQHALTRLWDMDREDRHLTLDRLGVLGGLRQALEQHAEEAYSTLNSEQQRIAEVMFRSLTERGPEERDTRRPVHLGEVADLAGVRIGEASAVVEIFRGQGRCFVLPPEGTPLERTTVIDISHEALIRQWTRLRNWTIDEAERVEMYLRLVAAALRWRQGQGALWIDPDLEFALQWRERTQPSPRWAARYGGDFAASMAFLDASHAQRTQTHRELAARRALALRRAKITALAASLGLVIVAGVAGWGWWERQRAWESEQQRTSDLFDSGLTHGALLSRTEDYAAARRVLESTRQLDPEIPRVRRLARNLSSRYANILGGSSEQVYLVPGVSLSQAIVSPDGRWLAACGERGTLVLFDVDSGELVHRLRGHDPRFQLRDCVFHPDGQWLASAGDEGRILIWSMPAPGEAPAIQRRWLAPGEVMALAVSPDGQLLASGGTDHDITLWRAADGTQVRTLKGHTDRISEVTGLSFAPRGGLLASASYDGTARLWDPATGAQIAGYQDHSAAVKSVAFSRDGRLLATGGDDNRVILRDLEGNQAPRVFTGHRNMVYGLAFAEHPDEPGAAPLLVAAGFDRTLRVWDSSSAATLRLFQGHSAAVNGIDIHGGSIFSAANDGSVRRWGLSLPYQRLLEVPEGEPASAAISPDGRFLALGLADGGLQLYALPNLALLHREPTAHAEELQRLDFSPDGRLLASGGFDGKARLWQVLPDGRLVPSRTLVGHVDAIHAVAFSPDGQTVATAGYDGQIGLFDTASGAGKFISTTRGQVLSVAFGPNGQLVYSADRDDGSVREWDIEVEPPVLRRELPVLSHLLLWAEPDVLGTTLAAVGTDYTVSIVNLEDNRVVQVLPRHENSVFKARFLPGGGQLATVSVDATVRLWDLHTNSELFTLRLPTNQGDPIPLWDFDLRCTPTGCWLVVPLTRGKLALYNFGMPDEG
;
A
#
# COMPACT_ATOMS: atom_id res chain seq x y z
N MET A 1 2.80 20.08 37.90
CA MET A 1 3.80 21.16 37.76
C MET A 1 5.10 20.49 37.33
N ILE A 2 5.64 20.82 36.16
CA ILE A 2 6.90 20.23 35.67
C ILE A 2 8.04 20.92 36.43
N VAL A 3 8.89 20.16 37.11
CA VAL A 3 10.00 20.68 37.93
C VAL A 3 11.35 20.58 37.21
N ASN A 4 11.46 19.65 36.27
CA ASN A 4 12.66 19.42 35.45
C ASN A 4 12.25 19.35 33.97
N PRO A 5 12.89 20.12 33.06
CA PRO A 5 12.57 20.12 31.63
C PRO A 5 12.94 18.82 30.92
N TYR A 6 13.75 17.95 31.52
CA TYR A 6 14.18 16.69 30.90
C TYR A 6 13.53 15.50 31.62
N PRO A 7 12.77 14.65 30.91
CA PRO A 7 12.01 13.57 31.53
C PRO A 7 12.86 12.36 31.94
N GLY A 8 14.13 12.29 31.56
CA GLY A 8 15.03 11.18 31.87
C GLY A 8 14.84 9.99 30.93
N LEU A 9 14.63 8.79 31.47
CA LEU A 9 14.50 7.55 30.66
C LEU A 9 13.06 7.24 30.21
N ARG A 10 12.07 7.99 30.69
CA ARG A 10 10.67 7.82 30.28
C ARG A 10 10.38 8.67 29.03
N PRO A 11 9.41 8.26 28.19
CA PRO A 11 8.95 9.11 27.10
C PRO A 11 8.30 10.41 27.61
N PHE A 12 8.30 11.45 26.77
CA PHE A 12 7.49 12.65 26.98
C PHE A 12 6.00 12.31 26.94
N LYS A 13 5.22 12.99 27.78
CA LYS A 13 3.76 12.88 27.87
C LYS A 13 3.08 13.95 27.01
N ARG A 14 1.80 13.76 26.67
CA ARG A 14 0.97 14.74 25.95
C ARG A 14 0.95 16.13 26.59
N SER A 15 0.94 16.21 27.93
CA SER A 15 1.00 17.48 28.67
C SER A 15 2.37 18.19 28.64
N GLU A 16 3.38 17.57 28.05
CA GLU A 16 4.78 18.05 28.02
C GLU A 16 5.18 18.55 26.62
N SER A 17 4.20 18.83 25.75
CA SER A 17 4.44 19.34 24.38
C SER A 17 5.22 20.65 24.35
N ALA A 18 4.97 21.54 25.32
CA ALA A 18 5.64 22.83 25.41
C ALA A 18 7.16 22.74 25.65
N ILE A 19 7.67 21.56 26.01
CA ILE A 19 9.08 21.31 26.31
C ILE A 19 9.69 20.27 25.36
N PHE A 20 8.97 19.90 24.29
CA PHE A 20 9.38 18.92 23.30
C PHE A 20 9.76 19.62 21.98
N PHE A 21 11.07 19.67 21.67
CA PHE A 21 11.63 20.43 20.54
C PHE A 21 12.44 19.57 19.58
N GLY A 22 12.65 20.09 18.36
CA GLY A 22 13.52 19.51 17.34
C GLY A 22 12.86 18.40 16.52
N ARG A 23 11.53 18.32 16.55
CA ARG A 23 10.71 17.28 15.90
C ARG A 23 9.52 17.84 15.12
N GLU A 24 9.45 19.15 14.96
CA GLU A 24 8.33 19.88 14.37
C GLU A 24 8.03 19.38 12.95
N GLU A 25 9.05 19.32 12.09
CA GLU A 25 8.94 18.79 10.72
C GLU A 25 8.42 17.33 10.68
N GLN A 26 8.84 16.50 11.63
CA GLN A 26 8.38 15.11 11.69
C GLN A 26 6.94 15.00 12.19
N VAL A 27 6.47 15.94 13.02
CA VAL A 27 5.07 15.99 13.45
C VAL A 27 4.18 16.33 12.26
N ASP A 28 4.58 17.30 11.43
CA ASP A 28 3.84 17.66 10.20
C ASP A 28 3.74 16.47 9.24
N GLN A 29 4.85 15.77 9.00
CA GLN A 29 4.86 14.57 8.15
C GLN A 29 3.99 13.42 8.69
N LEU A 30 3.91 13.27 10.02
CA LEU A 30 3.02 12.28 10.65
C LEU A 30 1.55 12.66 10.46
N LEU A 31 1.21 13.94 10.53
CA LEU A 31 -0.15 14.43 10.30
C LEU A 31 -0.57 14.20 8.85
N ASP A 32 0.25 14.61 7.88
CA ASP A 32 -0.05 14.42 6.45
C ASP A 32 -0.33 12.94 6.14
N LYS A 33 0.56 12.05 6.60
CA LYS A 33 0.42 10.62 6.37
C LYS A 33 -0.76 9.99 7.11
N LEU A 34 -1.08 10.46 8.32
CA LEU A 34 -2.27 10.00 9.06
C LEU A 34 -3.56 10.42 8.35
N GLY A 35 -3.60 11.62 7.77
CA GLY A 35 -4.74 12.12 6.99
C GLY A 35 -4.95 11.37 5.67
N GLU A 36 -3.88 10.91 5.03
CA GLU A 36 -3.97 10.15 3.77
C GLU A 36 -4.45 8.70 3.96
N THR A 37 -4.07 8.06 5.08
CA THR A 37 -4.15 6.59 5.19
C THR A 37 -5.06 6.07 6.29
N HIS A 38 -5.46 6.90 7.26
CA HIS A 38 -6.20 6.50 8.48
C HIS A 38 -5.52 5.42 9.35
N PHE A 39 -4.38 4.89 8.91
CA PHE A 39 -3.55 3.91 9.60
C PHE A 39 -2.09 4.34 9.49
N LEU A 40 -1.44 4.63 10.62
CA LEU A 40 -0.07 5.12 10.66
C LEU A 40 0.81 4.19 11.51
N ALA A 41 1.87 3.66 10.90
CA ALA A 41 2.87 2.83 11.58
C ALA A 41 4.15 3.63 11.82
N VAL A 42 4.34 4.08 13.07
CA VAL A 42 5.53 4.83 13.49
C VAL A 42 6.63 3.86 13.92
N LEU A 43 7.56 3.59 13.01
CA LEU A 43 8.65 2.64 13.19
C LEU A 43 9.99 3.32 13.45
N GLY A 44 10.95 2.58 13.99
CA GLY A 44 12.31 3.06 14.19
C GLY A 44 13.07 2.28 15.26
N ALA A 45 14.39 2.46 15.30
CA ALA A 45 15.25 1.80 16.27
C ALA A 45 14.83 2.08 17.73
N SER A 46 15.19 1.17 18.64
CA SER A 46 15.03 1.40 20.08
C SER A 46 15.72 2.71 20.50
N GLY A 47 15.07 3.53 21.33
CA GLY A 47 15.60 4.84 21.75
C GLY A 47 15.52 5.98 20.73
N SER A 48 14.89 5.80 19.55
CA SER A 48 14.75 6.88 18.54
C SER A 48 13.74 8.00 18.89
N GLY A 49 12.95 7.80 19.95
CA GLY A 49 11.96 8.76 20.44
C GLY A 49 10.54 8.60 19.89
N LYS A 50 10.19 7.46 19.27
CA LYS A 50 8.87 7.17 18.66
C LYS A 50 7.68 7.55 19.56
N SER A 51 7.63 6.97 20.77
CA SER A 51 6.53 7.24 21.70
C SER A 51 6.49 8.71 22.12
N SER A 52 7.63 9.38 22.27
CA SER A 52 7.66 10.83 22.56
C SER A 52 7.17 11.66 21.38
N LEU A 53 7.54 11.29 20.15
CA LEU A 53 7.08 11.95 18.93
C LEU A 53 5.56 11.85 18.78
N VAL A 54 4.97 10.70 19.10
CA VAL A 54 3.51 10.54 19.06
C VAL A 54 2.83 11.25 20.22
N HIS A 55 3.25 10.98 21.47
CA HIS A 55 2.56 11.51 22.65
C HIS A 55 2.70 13.02 22.81
N ALA A 56 3.89 13.59 22.61
CA ALA A 56 4.15 15.02 22.82
C ALA A 56 4.22 15.84 21.53
N GLY A 57 4.22 15.19 20.36
CA GLY A 57 4.18 15.84 19.04
C GLY A 57 2.84 15.67 18.35
N LEU A 58 2.50 14.44 17.91
CA LEU A 58 1.30 14.15 17.13
C LEU A 58 -0.01 14.48 17.89
N LEU A 59 -0.20 13.95 19.11
CA LEU A 59 -1.47 14.15 19.84
C LEU A 59 -1.76 15.64 20.13
N PRO A 60 -0.80 16.45 20.62
CA PRO A 60 -1.02 17.88 20.82
C PRO A 60 -1.26 18.64 19.52
N ALA A 61 -0.69 18.20 18.39
CA ALA A 61 -0.93 18.82 17.09
C ALA A 61 -2.32 18.49 16.53
N LEU A 62 -2.87 17.31 16.86
CA LEU A 62 -4.28 16.99 16.58
C LEU A 62 -5.22 17.87 17.43
N ASP A 63 -4.87 18.14 18.69
CA ASP A 63 -5.63 19.03 19.59
C ASP A 63 -5.61 20.49 19.15
N SER A 64 -4.53 20.95 18.52
CA SER A 64 -4.39 22.34 18.04
C SER A 64 -5.13 22.63 16.73
N GLY A 65 -5.78 21.62 16.14
CA GLY A 65 -6.68 21.78 14.99
C GLY A 65 -6.04 21.63 13.61
N PHE A 66 -4.82 21.08 13.50
CA PHE A 66 -4.07 20.97 12.24
C PHE A 66 -4.73 20.04 11.19
N MET A 67 -5.75 19.26 11.58
CA MET A 67 -6.59 18.44 10.68
C MET A 67 -8.08 18.88 10.62
N ALA A 68 -8.42 20.03 11.20
CA ALA A 68 -9.81 20.45 11.36
C ALA A 68 -10.19 21.55 10.35
N GLY A 69 -10.86 21.14 9.26
CA GLY A 69 -11.88 22.00 8.67
C GLY A 69 -12.99 22.18 9.71
N GLN A 70 -12.93 23.28 10.47
CA GLN A 70 -13.83 23.66 11.57
C GLN A 70 -14.15 22.56 12.62
N GLY A 71 -13.43 22.58 13.75
CA GLY A 71 -13.97 22.08 15.03
C GLY A 71 -14.00 20.57 15.28
N ALA A 72 -13.10 19.77 14.69
CA ALA A 72 -13.04 18.34 14.99
C ALA A 72 -12.55 18.06 16.43
N HIS A 73 -13.35 17.37 17.23
CA HIS A 73 -13.00 16.94 18.59
C HIS A 73 -12.38 15.53 18.55
N TRP A 74 -11.09 15.42 18.90
CA TRP A 74 -10.38 14.14 18.94
C TRP A 74 -10.57 13.42 20.28
N MET A 75 -11.04 12.18 20.22
CA MET A 75 -11.05 11.22 21.32
C MET A 75 -9.89 10.25 21.12
N VAL A 76 -9.01 10.07 22.10
CA VAL A 76 -7.75 9.31 21.93
C VAL A 76 -7.74 8.09 22.85
N ALA A 77 -8.12 6.94 22.32
CA ALA A 77 -8.03 5.65 23.01
C ALA A 77 -6.59 5.10 22.91
N GLY A 78 -5.74 5.50 23.85
CA GLY A 78 -4.35 5.06 23.94
C GLY A 78 -4.15 3.82 24.80
N ILE A 79 -3.53 2.77 24.25
CA ILE A 79 -3.28 1.51 24.94
C ILE A 79 -1.84 1.00 24.78
N ARG A 80 -1.44 0.12 25.69
CA ARG A 80 -0.39 -0.88 25.46
C ARG A 80 -1.04 -2.26 25.45
N PRO A 81 -0.83 -3.09 24.41
CA PRO A 81 -1.56 -4.35 24.24
C PRO A 81 -1.43 -5.32 25.43
N GLY A 82 -0.23 -5.49 25.98
CA GLY A 82 0.03 -6.46 27.04
C GLY A 82 -0.42 -7.88 26.70
N ASP A 83 -0.84 -8.63 27.72
CA ASP A 83 -1.38 -9.99 27.64
C ASP A 83 -2.90 -10.05 27.37
N ARG A 84 -3.59 -8.89 27.42
CA ARG A 84 -5.07 -8.77 27.30
C ARG A 84 -5.47 -7.58 26.42
N PRO A 85 -5.21 -7.65 25.10
CA PRO A 85 -5.32 -6.48 24.22
C PRO A 85 -6.75 -5.96 24.05
N PHE A 86 -7.75 -6.84 24.08
CA PHE A 86 -9.16 -6.46 23.94
C PHE A 86 -9.70 -5.76 25.19
N GLU A 87 -9.38 -6.24 26.39
CA GLU A 87 -9.75 -5.59 27.64
C GLU A 87 -9.12 -4.20 27.75
N ARG A 88 -7.84 -4.05 27.38
CA ARG A 88 -7.16 -2.74 27.37
C ARG A 88 -7.80 -1.76 26.40
N LEU A 89 -8.17 -2.23 25.21
CA LEU A 89 -8.89 -1.41 24.23
C LEU A 89 -10.29 -1.03 24.73
N ALA A 90 -11.01 -1.97 25.34
CA ALA A 90 -12.33 -1.71 25.91
C ALA A 90 -12.28 -0.67 27.06
N GLU A 91 -11.30 -0.79 27.97
CA GLU A 91 -11.04 0.18 29.04
C GLU A 91 -10.83 1.58 28.45
N ALA A 92 -9.94 1.72 27.46
CA ALA A 92 -9.62 3.01 26.84
C ALA A 92 -10.80 3.59 26.03
N LEU A 93 -11.59 2.75 25.36
CA LEU A 93 -12.76 3.20 24.62
C LEU A 93 -13.87 3.66 25.56
N LEU A 94 -14.12 2.96 26.67
CA LEU A 94 -15.12 3.38 27.65
C LEU A 94 -14.74 4.69 28.35
N SER A 95 -13.45 4.95 28.58
CA SER A 95 -13.01 6.20 29.21
C SER A 95 -13.07 7.40 28.28
N GLU A 96 -12.83 7.22 26.98
CA GLU A 96 -12.66 8.32 26.02
C GLU A 96 -13.91 8.59 25.18
N THR A 97 -14.83 7.62 25.08
CA THR A 97 -16.04 7.75 24.25
C THR A 97 -17.31 7.86 25.12
N PRO A 98 -18.45 8.31 24.56
CA PRO A 98 -19.72 8.37 25.28
C PRO A 98 -20.22 7.00 25.81
N TRP A 99 -19.60 5.89 25.39
CA TRP A 99 -20.00 4.54 25.76
C TRP A 99 -19.84 4.24 27.25
N GLY A 100 -18.92 4.90 27.96
CA GLY A 100 -18.77 4.75 29.41
C GLY A 100 -19.82 5.49 30.25
N HIS A 101 -20.52 6.47 29.67
CA HIS A 101 -21.52 7.28 30.37
C HIS A 101 -22.98 6.86 30.10
N ALA A 102 -23.21 5.98 29.12
CA ALA A 102 -24.54 5.51 28.74
C ALA A 102 -25.16 4.47 29.71
N SER A 103 -24.39 3.93 30.66
CA SER A 103 -24.86 2.92 31.63
C SER A 103 -25.54 3.51 32.88
N GLY A 104 -25.62 4.84 33.02
CA GLY A 104 -26.24 5.50 34.19
C GLY A 104 -27.77 5.54 34.19
N GLY A 105 -28.42 4.90 33.23
CA GLY A 105 -29.85 5.07 32.94
C GLY A 105 -30.81 4.05 33.54
N TYR A 106 -30.38 3.07 34.34
CA TYR A 106 -31.28 2.17 35.08
C TYR A 106 -30.53 1.60 36.28
N HIS A 107 -30.52 2.32 37.42
CA HIS A 107 -30.41 1.80 38.80
C HIS A 107 -30.17 2.96 39.76
N ALA A 108 -31.11 3.90 39.83
CA ALA A 108 -31.22 4.84 40.95
C ALA A 108 -32.23 4.30 41.97
N SER A 109 -31.94 3.16 42.61
CA SER A 109 -32.59 2.76 43.87
C SER A 109 -32.01 1.46 44.46
N SER A 110 -30.82 1.53 45.06
CA SER A 110 -30.49 0.71 46.23
C SER A 110 -29.12 1.13 46.78
N GLY A 111 -29.10 1.63 48.02
CA GLY A 111 -27.87 1.92 48.75
C GLY A 111 -27.16 0.64 49.18
N ALA A 112 -26.34 0.09 48.29
CA ALA A 112 -25.36 -0.95 48.60
C ALA A 112 -23.95 -0.45 48.18
N PRO A 113 -22.90 -0.80 48.94
CA PRO A 113 -21.55 -0.29 48.67
C PRO A 113 -21.04 -0.84 47.33
N ALA A 114 -20.37 0.02 46.57
CA ALA A 114 -19.80 -0.29 45.27
C ALA A 114 -18.85 -1.49 45.35
N ALA A 115 -19.29 -2.62 44.78
CA ALA A 115 -18.40 -3.67 44.33
C ALA A 115 -17.84 -3.28 42.95
N GLU A 116 -16.59 -3.62 42.69
CA GLU A 116 -15.83 -3.29 41.48
C GLU A 116 -16.58 -3.76 40.21
N ASN A 117 -16.97 -2.81 39.36
CA ASN A 117 -17.75 -3.06 38.14
C ASN A 117 -16.83 -3.43 36.95
N ASP A 118 -16.44 -4.71 36.82
CA ASP A 118 -15.73 -5.25 35.63
C ASP A 118 -16.68 -5.66 34.48
N GLU A 119 -18.00 -5.61 34.69
CA GLU A 119 -19.02 -6.03 33.72
C GLU A 119 -18.96 -5.30 32.35
N PRO A 120 -18.90 -3.94 32.29
CA PRO A 120 -18.94 -3.23 31.00
C PRO A 120 -17.65 -3.38 30.17
N VAL A 121 -16.50 -3.53 30.81
CA VAL A 121 -15.21 -3.79 30.13
C VAL A 121 -15.24 -5.18 29.51
N THR A 122 -15.70 -6.18 30.26
CA THR A 122 -15.79 -7.57 29.80
C THR A 122 -16.79 -7.71 28.66
N GLU A 123 -17.93 -7.03 28.74
CA GLU A 123 -18.94 -7.01 27.67
C GLU A 123 -18.40 -6.38 26.38
N LEU A 124 -17.81 -5.18 26.45
CA LEU A 124 -17.26 -4.50 25.28
C LEU A 124 -16.08 -5.28 24.69
N ALA A 125 -15.17 -5.81 25.52
CA ALA A 125 -14.09 -6.68 25.06
C ALA A 125 -14.63 -7.93 24.34
N GLY A 126 -15.72 -8.52 24.85
CA GLY A 126 -16.44 -9.61 24.22
C GLY A 126 -17.01 -9.25 22.84
N ILE A 127 -17.58 -8.05 22.68
CA ILE A 127 -18.07 -7.54 21.39
C ILE A 127 -16.92 -7.32 20.41
N LEU A 128 -15.85 -6.65 20.85
CA LEU A 128 -14.69 -6.36 20.01
C LEU A 128 -14.00 -7.63 19.50
N ARG A 129 -14.08 -8.74 20.23
CA ARG A 129 -13.59 -10.06 19.82
C ARG A 129 -14.41 -10.73 18.71
N GLN A 130 -15.63 -10.28 18.42
CA GLN A 130 -16.54 -10.97 17.49
C GLN A 130 -16.14 -10.86 16.02
N GLY A 131 -15.29 -9.88 15.65
CA GLY A 131 -14.77 -9.82 14.29
C GLY A 131 -14.14 -8.48 13.90
N ARG A 132 -13.54 -8.47 12.71
CA ARG A 132 -12.81 -7.34 12.11
C ARG A 132 -13.57 -6.00 12.14
N LEU A 133 -14.87 -6.02 11.86
CA LEU A 133 -15.70 -4.81 11.77
C LEU A 133 -16.50 -4.53 13.06
N ALA A 134 -16.20 -5.21 14.17
CA ALA A 134 -16.98 -5.09 15.40
C ALA A 134 -17.02 -3.65 15.94
N LEU A 135 -15.90 -2.91 15.85
CA LEU A 135 -15.87 -1.51 16.26
C LEU A 135 -16.71 -0.61 15.34
N ASN A 136 -16.62 -0.81 14.01
CA ASN A 136 -17.40 -0.05 13.03
C ASN A 136 -18.90 -0.31 13.20
N TRP A 137 -19.27 -1.57 13.48
CA TRP A 137 -20.65 -1.92 13.81
C TRP A 137 -21.12 -1.23 15.09
N ARG A 138 -20.28 -1.18 16.15
CA ARG A 138 -20.60 -0.46 17.39
C ARG A 138 -20.78 1.03 17.16
N LEU A 139 -19.95 1.64 16.32
CA LEU A 139 -20.09 3.04 15.89
C LEU A 139 -21.36 3.28 15.08
N GLY A 140 -21.83 2.29 14.31
CA GLY A 140 -23.13 2.35 13.63
C GLY A 140 -24.34 2.35 14.56
N ILE A 141 -24.22 1.76 15.76
CA ILE A 141 -25.29 1.74 16.78
C ILE A 141 -25.21 2.98 17.68
N THR A 142 -24.01 3.30 18.16
CA THR A 142 -23.75 4.43 19.04
C THR A 142 -22.67 5.30 18.42
N PRO A 143 -23.04 6.22 17.51
CA PRO A 143 -22.09 7.04 16.79
C PRO A 143 -21.34 8.01 17.72
N LEU A 144 -20.20 8.47 17.25
CA LEU A 144 -19.45 9.55 17.89
C LEU A 144 -20.29 10.85 17.89
N PRO A 145 -20.04 11.78 18.83
CA PRO A 145 -20.63 13.12 18.76
C PRO A 145 -20.36 13.77 17.40
N ALA A 146 -21.24 14.66 16.95
CA ALA A 146 -21.10 15.32 15.65
C ALA A 146 -19.73 16.04 15.54
N GLY A 147 -18.96 15.70 14.50
CA GLY A 147 -17.58 16.20 14.31
C GLY A 147 -16.52 15.52 15.18
N GLY A 148 -16.87 14.46 15.91
CA GLY A 148 -15.96 13.69 16.73
C GLY A 148 -15.15 12.67 15.92
N ARG A 149 -13.83 12.64 16.13
CA ARG A 149 -12.92 11.65 15.53
C ARG A 149 -12.31 10.79 16.62
N LEU A 150 -12.18 9.49 16.37
CA LEU A 150 -11.58 8.53 17.29
C LEU A 150 -10.19 8.14 16.80
N LEU A 151 -9.17 8.37 17.63
CA LEU A 151 -7.83 7.87 17.41
C LEU A 151 -7.54 6.70 18.35
N ILE A 152 -7.27 5.52 17.80
CA ILE A 152 -6.76 4.36 18.52
C ILE A 152 -5.24 4.40 18.44
N LEU A 153 -4.59 4.63 19.58
CA LEU A 153 -3.14 4.65 19.68
C LEU A 153 -2.64 3.39 20.37
N VAL A 154 -1.99 2.50 19.63
CA VAL A 154 -1.35 1.29 20.16
C VAL A 154 0.15 1.55 20.30
N ASP A 155 0.58 1.93 21.50
CA ASP A 155 1.99 2.17 21.81
C ASP A 155 2.70 0.83 22.13
N GLN A 156 3.93 0.66 21.65
CA GLN A 156 4.70 -0.59 21.81
C GLN A 156 3.94 -1.82 21.29
N PHE A 157 3.49 -1.73 20.03
CA PHE A 157 2.75 -2.79 19.35
C PHE A 157 3.46 -4.15 19.39
N GLU A 158 4.80 -4.16 19.47
CA GLU A 158 5.56 -5.41 19.62
C GLU A 158 5.26 -6.21 20.90
N GLU A 159 4.61 -5.60 21.91
CA GLU A 159 4.15 -6.34 23.09
C GLU A 159 3.22 -7.49 22.72
N LEU A 160 2.40 -7.32 21.68
CA LEU A 160 1.52 -8.36 21.16
C LEU A 160 2.30 -9.63 20.78
N PHE A 161 3.52 -9.49 20.23
CA PHE A 161 4.36 -10.62 19.84
C PHE A 161 5.15 -11.22 21.03
N ARG A 162 5.39 -10.40 22.05
CA ARG A 162 6.17 -10.78 23.23
C ARG A 162 5.35 -11.59 24.23
N TYR A 163 4.09 -11.20 24.45
CA TYR A 163 3.18 -11.91 25.36
C TYR A 163 2.55 -13.14 24.68
N HIS A 164 2.25 -13.06 23.39
CA HIS A 164 1.63 -14.14 22.62
C HIS A 164 2.66 -14.81 21.70
N ARG A 165 3.53 -15.67 22.26
CA ARG A 165 4.57 -16.38 21.49
C ARG A 165 3.92 -17.33 20.44
N LYS A 166 4.20 -17.07 19.15
CA LYS A 166 3.69 -17.74 17.92
C LYS A 166 2.19 -17.50 17.65
N ALA A 167 1.91 -16.68 16.63
CA ALA A 167 0.62 -16.55 15.89
C ALA A 167 -0.62 -16.96 16.70
N ASP A 168 -0.80 -16.34 17.86
CA ASP A 168 -1.93 -16.61 18.73
C ASP A 168 -3.21 -16.08 18.06
N ALA A 169 -4.28 -16.86 18.14
CA ALA A 169 -5.56 -16.49 17.56
C ALA A 169 -6.08 -15.17 18.14
N GLU A 170 -5.77 -14.87 19.40
CA GLU A 170 -6.15 -13.60 20.04
C GLU A 170 -5.42 -12.40 19.44
N ALA A 171 -4.10 -12.53 19.22
CA ALA A 171 -3.31 -11.49 18.56
C ALA A 171 -3.79 -11.24 17.13
N ALA A 172 -4.05 -12.31 16.37
CA ALA A 172 -4.53 -12.18 14.99
C ALA A 172 -5.91 -11.53 14.90
N ALA A 173 -6.83 -11.87 15.81
CA ALA A 173 -8.14 -11.23 15.90
C ALA A 173 -8.01 -9.74 16.25
N PHE A 174 -7.09 -9.39 17.16
CA PHE A 174 -6.86 -8.00 17.57
C PHE A 174 -6.31 -7.15 16.43
N VAL A 175 -5.32 -7.66 15.68
CA VAL A 175 -4.79 -6.97 14.49
C VAL A 175 -5.89 -6.78 13.44
N SER A 176 -6.67 -7.83 13.19
CA SER A 176 -7.79 -7.77 12.24
C SER A 176 -8.80 -6.68 12.62
N LEU A 177 -9.15 -6.57 13.91
CA LEU A 177 -10.01 -5.50 14.42
C LEU A 177 -9.45 -4.10 14.14
N LEU A 178 -8.17 -3.87 14.41
CA LEU A 178 -7.53 -2.56 14.17
C LEU A 178 -7.56 -2.17 12.68
N LEU A 179 -7.28 -3.13 11.79
CA LEU A 179 -7.31 -2.89 10.34
C LEU A 179 -8.74 -2.68 9.82
N GLY A 180 -9.74 -3.34 10.42
CA GLY A 180 -11.14 -3.06 10.13
C GLY A 180 -11.59 -1.70 10.66
N ALA A 181 -11.13 -1.30 11.84
CA ALA A 181 -11.41 0.01 12.42
C ALA A 181 -10.92 1.16 11.53
N ALA A 182 -9.71 1.04 10.98
CA ALA A 182 -9.11 2.05 10.13
C ALA A 182 -9.85 2.30 8.78
N THR A 183 -10.80 1.44 8.39
CA THR A 183 -11.61 1.69 7.19
C THR A 183 -12.76 2.67 7.42
N HIS A 184 -13.05 3.03 8.67
CA HIS A 184 -14.11 3.98 9.00
C HIS A 184 -13.60 5.42 8.86
N PRO A 185 -14.33 6.35 8.20
CA PRO A 185 -13.85 7.71 7.93
C PRO A 185 -13.55 8.53 9.21
N ASP A 186 -14.22 8.26 10.31
CA ASP A 186 -13.98 8.96 11.59
C ASP A 186 -13.04 8.23 12.56
N VAL A 187 -12.45 7.10 12.15
CA VAL A 187 -11.54 6.32 13.00
C VAL A 187 -10.14 6.32 12.40
N PHE A 188 -9.16 6.56 13.26
CA PHE A 188 -7.75 6.60 12.94
C PHE A 188 -7.01 5.62 13.83
N VAL A 189 -6.02 4.93 13.28
CA VAL A 189 -5.21 3.97 14.03
C VAL A 189 -3.75 4.35 13.90
N VAL A 190 -3.07 4.53 15.04
CA VAL A 190 -1.62 4.75 15.09
C VAL A 190 -0.99 3.62 15.88
N ILE A 191 -0.02 2.93 15.29
CA ILE A 191 0.80 1.94 15.99
C ILE A 191 2.22 2.47 16.12
N THR A 192 2.86 2.25 17.27
CA THR A 192 4.29 2.49 17.44
C THR A 192 5.01 1.17 17.65
N MET A 193 6.11 0.93 16.93
CA MET A 193 6.83 -0.33 17.04
C MET A 193 8.32 -0.18 16.73
N ARG A 194 9.14 -1.08 17.28
CA ARG A 194 10.55 -1.21 16.85
C ARG A 194 10.65 -1.85 15.47
N SER A 195 11.57 -1.33 14.64
CA SER A 195 11.75 -1.79 13.26
C SER A 195 12.22 -3.26 13.15
N GLU A 196 12.83 -3.81 14.20
CA GLU A 196 13.24 -5.22 14.25
C GLU A 196 12.07 -6.22 14.29
N PHE A 197 10.87 -5.80 14.70
CA PHE A 197 9.67 -6.66 14.75
C PHE A 197 8.87 -6.61 13.44
N LEU A 198 9.38 -5.94 12.40
CA LEU A 198 8.70 -5.89 11.10
C LEU A 198 8.54 -7.28 10.48
N GLY A 199 9.48 -8.20 10.75
CA GLY A 199 9.37 -9.59 10.32
C GLY A 199 8.20 -10.33 10.99
N ASP A 200 7.92 -10.07 12.27
CA ASP A 200 6.80 -10.69 12.98
C ASP A 200 5.43 -10.23 12.44
N CYS A 201 5.37 -9.02 11.85
CA CYS A 201 4.15 -8.51 11.21
C CYS A 201 3.72 -9.32 9.97
N SER A 202 4.63 -10.06 9.31
CA SER A 202 4.27 -10.88 8.14
C SER A 202 3.38 -12.08 8.49
N LEU A 203 3.25 -12.40 9.77
CA LEU A 203 2.38 -13.48 10.25
C LEU A 203 0.89 -13.08 10.25
N TYR A 204 0.58 -11.79 10.06
CA TYR A 204 -0.78 -11.26 10.11
C TYR A 204 -1.22 -10.77 8.73
N PRO A 205 -2.31 -11.30 8.17
CA PRO A 205 -2.84 -10.83 6.88
C PRO A 205 -3.18 -9.33 6.91
N ASP A 206 -2.97 -8.64 5.78
CA ASP A 206 -3.24 -7.21 5.54
C ASP A 206 -2.41 -6.21 6.37
N LEU A 207 -1.75 -6.65 7.45
CA LEU A 207 -0.94 -5.78 8.29
C LEU A 207 0.31 -5.26 7.56
N PRO A 208 1.08 -6.07 6.78
CA PRO A 208 2.20 -5.57 6.01
C PRO A 208 1.79 -4.50 4.99
N GLU A 209 0.66 -4.67 4.31
CA GLU A 209 0.11 -3.72 3.34
C GLU A 209 -0.27 -2.39 4.02
N ALA A 210 -0.96 -2.47 5.16
CA ALA A 210 -1.34 -1.31 5.96
C ALA A 210 -0.12 -0.59 6.55
N ILE A 211 0.90 -1.34 7.00
CA ILE A 211 2.17 -0.76 7.41
C ILE A 211 2.81 -0.07 6.21
N ASN A 212 2.89 -0.68 5.04
CA ASN A 212 3.55 -0.08 3.87
C ASN A 212 2.89 1.23 3.40
N SER A 213 1.56 1.30 3.39
CA SER A 213 0.85 2.55 3.09
C SER A 213 1.10 3.60 4.18
N GLY A 214 0.97 3.21 5.45
CA GLY A 214 1.08 4.06 6.63
C GLY A 214 2.48 4.22 7.25
N LEU A 215 3.55 3.76 6.60
CA LEU A 215 4.86 3.65 7.26
C LEU A 215 5.50 5.03 7.46
N PHE A 216 5.82 5.36 8.71
CA PHE A 216 6.72 6.45 9.05
C PHE A 216 7.96 5.90 9.77
N LEU A 217 9.11 5.91 9.09
CA LEU A 217 10.37 5.52 9.70
C LEU A 217 10.99 6.73 10.41
N THR A 218 10.96 6.71 11.73
CA THR A 218 11.41 7.81 12.60
C THR A 218 12.89 8.11 12.35
N PRO A 219 13.23 9.26 11.75
CA PRO A 219 14.61 9.59 11.44
C PRO A 219 15.38 9.94 12.71
N SER A 220 16.70 9.76 12.65
CA SER A 220 17.60 10.21 13.70
C SER A 220 17.68 11.74 13.69
N LEU A 221 17.47 12.42 14.83
CA LEU A 221 17.67 13.87 14.96
C LEU A 221 19.00 14.36 14.34
N GLY A 222 18.91 15.43 13.54
CA GLY A 222 20.07 16.15 13.02
C GLY A 222 20.81 16.93 14.10
N PRO A 223 22.01 17.49 13.81
CA PRO A 223 22.78 18.24 14.78
C PRO A 223 22.05 19.48 15.33
N GLU A 224 21.36 20.23 14.48
CA GLU A 224 20.58 21.41 14.86
C GLU A 224 19.37 21.02 15.72
N GLN A 225 18.56 20.08 15.25
CA GLN A 225 17.42 19.54 16.00
C GLN A 225 17.83 18.96 17.36
N THR A 226 18.99 18.29 17.44
CA THR A 226 19.52 17.79 18.72
C THR A 226 19.97 18.95 19.62
N ALA A 227 20.56 20.01 19.07
CA ALA A 227 20.91 21.20 19.83
C ALA A 227 19.67 21.90 20.38
N ASP A 228 18.61 22.02 19.59
CA ASP A 228 17.33 22.61 20.01
C ASP A 228 16.67 21.81 21.12
N ALA A 229 16.64 20.49 21.00
CA ALA A 229 16.15 19.57 22.03
C ALA A 229 16.95 19.65 23.35
N ILE A 230 18.19 20.15 23.32
CA ILE A 230 19.04 20.35 24.51
C ILE A 230 18.90 21.79 25.05
N GLN A 231 18.79 22.80 24.20
CA GLN A 231 18.87 24.20 24.66
C GLN A 231 17.49 24.79 24.99
N LEU A 232 16.49 24.52 24.16
CA LEU A 232 15.19 25.18 24.25
C LEU A 232 14.40 24.79 25.51
N PRO A 233 14.35 23.51 25.94
CA PRO A 233 13.71 23.15 27.21
C PRO A 233 14.31 23.88 28.41
N ALA A 234 15.64 23.96 28.52
CA ALA A 234 16.30 24.71 29.60
C ALA A 234 15.93 26.20 29.60
N ARG A 235 15.91 26.84 28.42
CA ARG A 235 15.55 28.27 28.28
C ARG A 235 14.15 28.59 28.79
N ILE A 236 13.17 27.71 28.56
CA ILE A 236 11.79 27.89 29.06
C ILE A 236 11.75 27.94 30.58
N PHE A 237 12.61 27.15 31.25
CA PHE A 237 12.75 27.17 32.71
C PHE A 237 13.81 28.16 33.19
N SER A 238 14.16 29.17 32.39
CA SER A 238 15.18 30.18 32.73
C SER A 238 16.55 29.60 33.09
N GLY A 239 16.91 28.44 32.53
CA GLY A 239 18.24 27.86 32.62
C GLY A 239 19.08 28.11 31.36
N GLU A 240 20.40 28.07 31.51
CA GLU A 240 21.36 28.26 30.42
C GLU A 240 22.20 26.99 30.22
N VAL A 241 22.39 26.58 28.96
CA VAL A 241 23.26 25.45 28.61
C VAL A 241 24.51 25.99 27.92
N ALA A 242 25.67 25.71 28.50
CA ALA A 242 26.94 26.21 28.01
C ALA A 242 27.24 25.70 26.56
N PRO A 243 27.69 26.55 25.63
CA PRO A 243 27.89 26.16 24.23
C PRO A 243 28.92 25.04 24.01
N ASP A 244 29.93 24.95 24.87
CA ASP A 244 30.93 23.89 24.90
C ASP A 244 30.33 22.52 25.32
N LEU A 245 29.43 22.51 26.30
CA LEU A 245 28.66 21.32 26.68
C LEU A 245 27.81 20.82 25.50
N VAL A 246 27.11 21.70 24.78
CA VAL A 246 26.30 21.29 23.62
C VAL A 246 27.16 20.69 22.51
N ARG A 247 28.32 21.31 22.19
CA ARG A 247 29.26 20.75 21.20
C ARG A 247 29.80 19.38 21.61
N TYR A 248 30.09 19.19 22.90
CA TYR A 248 30.54 17.90 23.43
C TYR A 248 29.44 16.83 23.32
N LEU A 249 28.22 17.15 23.77
CA LEU A 249 27.08 16.23 23.70
C LEU A 249 26.71 15.84 22.27
N LEU A 250 26.75 16.77 21.32
CA LEU A 250 26.52 16.48 19.90
C LEU A 250 27.58 15.52 19.32
N LYS A 251 28.84 15.65 19.76
CA LYS A 251 29.93 14.78 19.34
C LYS A 251 29.81 13.38 19.94
N GLU A 252 29.58 13.28 21.26
CA GLU A 252 29.47 12.00 21.98
C GLU A 252 28.21 11.21 21.61
N ALA A 253 27.10 11.89 21.32
CA ALA A 253 25.86 11.26 20.89
C ALA A 253 25.93 10.67 19.46
N LYS A 254 26.95 11.05 18.67
CA LYS A 254 27.08 10.60 17.28
C LYS A 254 27.56 9.15 17.23
N GLY A 255 26.72 8.27 16.65
CA GLY A 255 27.02 6.84 16.51
C GLY A 255 26.56 5.98 17.69
N GLU A 256 25.95 6.57 18.71
CA GLU A 256 25.42 5.83 19.86
C GLU A 256 23.99 5.34 19.62
N ARG A 257 23.73 4.05 19.90
CA ARG A 257 22.42 3.40 19.65
C ARG A 257 21.30 3.98 20.52
N ASP A 258 21.59 4.30 21.79
CA ASP A 258 20.63 4.85 22.77
C ASP A 258 20.84 6.34 23.05
N ARG A 259 21.31 7.09 22.05
CA ARG A 259 21.75 8.47 22.27
C ARG A 259 20.70 9.39 22.93
N LEU A 260 19.42 9.28 22.59
CA LEU A 260 18.38 10.17 23.15
C LEU A 260 18.06 9.87 24.62
N PRO A 261 17.80 8.61 25.02
CA PRO A 261 17.67 8.26 26.44
C PRO A 261 18.88 8.65 27.28
N LEU A 262 20.11 8.47 26.77
CA LEU A 262 21.33 8.84 27.50
C LEU A 262 21.48 10.35 27.64
N LEU A 263 21.21 11.10 26.56
CA LEU A 263 21.20 12.56 26.58
C LEU A 263 20.17 13.08 27.59
N GLN A 264 18.94 12.58 27.53
CA GLN A 264 17.88 12.99 28.46
C GLN A 264 18.26 12.68 29.91
N HIS A 265 18.78 11.49 30.19
CA HIS A 265 19.20 11.13 31.55
C HIS A 265 20.34 12.02 32.07
N ALA A 266 21.37 12.26 31.26
CA ALA A 266 22.50 13.13 31.63
C ALA A 266 22.03 14.57 31.88
N LEU A 267 21.15 15.10 31.03
CA LEU A 267 20.58 16.44 31.21
C LEU A 267 19.68 16.56 32.44
N THR A 268 18.86 15.54 32.73
CA THR A 268 18.08 15.47 33.97
C THR A 268 19.00 15.55 35.18
N ARG A 269 20.10 14.78 35.20
CA ARG A 269 21.08 14.81 36.30
C ARG A 269 21.78 16.16 36.43
N LEU A 270 22.23 16.74 35.31
CA LEU A 270 22.86 18.06 35.31
C LEU A 270 21.92 19.14 35.84
N TRP A 271 20.64 19.07 35.48
CA TRP A 271 19.61 19.98 35.96
C TRP A 271 19.35 19.82 37.46
N ASP A 272 19.31 18.59 37.96
CA ASP A 272 19.10 18.33 39.40
C ASP A 272 20.31 18.70 40.27
N MET A 273 21.52 18.73 39.72
CA MET A 273 22.74 19.15 40.42
C MET A 273 22.80 20.65 40.71
N ASP A 274 22.10 21.48 39.92
CA ASP A 274 22.12 22.94 40.05
C ASP A 274 20.73 23.56 40.00
N ARG A 275 19.99 23.38 41.09
CA ARG A 275 18.61 23.88 41.22
C ARG A 275 18.52 25.40 41.40
N GLU A 276 19.60 26.04 41.83
CA GLU A 276 19.66 27.48 42.15
C GLU A 276 20.08 28.34 40.95
N ASP A 277 21.22 28.03 40.30
CA ASP A 277 21.71 28.85 39.18
C ASP A 277 21.21 28.34 37.82
N ARG A 278 20.80 27.06 37.68
CA ARG A 278 20.30 26.44 36.45
C ARG A 278 21.25 26.57 35.24
N HIS A 279 22.55 26.55 35.50
CA HIS A 279 23.59 26.62 34.46
C HIS A 279 24.21 25.24 34.18
N LEU A 280 23.95 24.67 33.02
CA LEU A 280 24.47 23.35 32.63
C LEU A 280 25.82 23.52 31.93
N THR A 281 26.90 23.02 32.54
CA THR A 281 28.28 23.21 32.07
C THR A 281 29.01 21.88 31.81
N LEU A 282 30.05 21.93 30.97
CA LEU A 282 30.86 20.76 30.64
C LEU A 282 31.62 20.21 31.86
N ASP A 283 32.11 21.07 32.74
CA ASP A 283 32.81 20.67 33.97
C ASP A 283 31.94 19.81 34.88
N ARG A 284 30.65 20.15 35.00
CA ARG A 284 29.67 19.38 35.79
C ARG A 284 29.34 18.04 35.16
N LEU A 285 29.29 17.96 33.82
CA LEU A 285 29.17 16.67 33.13
C LEU A 285 30.41 15.81 33.36
N GLY A 286 31.60 16.42 33.48
CA GLY A 286 32.83 15.75 33.88
C GLY A 286 32.73 15.06 35.25
N VAL A 287 32.02 15.66 36.21
CA VAL A 287 31.75 15.04 37.53
C VAL A 287 30.90 13.77 37.42
N LEU A 288 30.01 13.71 36.41
CA LEU A 288 29.17 12.54 36.10
C LEU A 288 29.89 11.50 35.22
N GLY A 289 31.17 11.70 34.90
CA GLY A 289 31.96 10.78 34.06
C GLY A 289 31.61 10.83 32.55
N GLY A 290 30.88 11.85 32.10
CA GLY A 290 30.44 11.98 30.71
C GLY A 290 29.09 11.31 30.41
N LEU A 291 28.71 11.29 29.12
CA LEU A 291 27.37 10.89 28.68
C LEU A 291 27.01 9.43 29.03
N ARG A 292 27.96 8.49 28.88
CA ARG A 292 27.72 7.05 29.14
C ARG A 292 27.76 6.72 30.64
N GLN A 293 28.76 7.23 31.34
CA GLN A 293 28.97 6.90 32.76
C GLN A 293 27.93 7.54 33.67
N ALA A 294 27.29 8.65 33.27
CA ALA A 294 26.25 9.29 34.07
C ALA A 294 25.11 8.33 34.48
N LEU A 295 24.70 7.44 33.56
CA LEU A 295 23.66 6.44 33.83
C LEU A 295 24.17 5.30 34.72
N GLU A 296 25.38 4.80 34.44
CA GLU A 296 26.01 3.74 35.23
C GLU A 296 26.23 4.18 36.67
N GLN A 297 26.79 5.37 36.87
CA GLN A 297 27.05 5.94 38.19
C GLN A 297 25.74 6.10 38.98
N HIS A 298 24.66 6.54 38.33
CA HIS A 298 23.37 6.70 39.01
C HIS A 298 22.72 5.35 39.37
N ALA A 299 22.87 4.33 38.53
CA ALA A 299 22.44 2.97 38.84
C ALA A 299 23.25 2.38 40.00
N GLU A 300 24.57 2.59 40.03
CA GLU A 300 25.44 2.11 41.10
C GLU A 300 25.23 2.89 42.41
N GLU A 301 24.94 4.20 42.34
CA GLU A 301 24.49 4.99 43.50
C GLU A 301 23.25 4.36 44.12
N ALA A 302 22.22 4.04 43.31
CA ALA A 302 21.01 3.38 43.80
C ALA A 302 21.31 1.99 44.40
N TYR A 303 22.12 1.17 43.72
CA TYR A 303 22.49 -0.16 44.19
C TYR A 303 23.30 -0.11 45.50
N SER A 304 24.20 0.86 45.64
CA SER A 304 25.06 1.01 46.83
C SER A 304 24.28 1.39 48.09
N THR A 305 23.06 1.95 47.96
CA THR A 305 22.18 2.23 49.09
C THR A 305 21.53 0.97 49.69
N LEU A 306 21.56 -0.15 48.98
CA LEU A 306 20.97 -1.42 49.41
C LEU A 306 21.89 -2.15 50.42
N ASN A 307 21.30 -2.75 51.44
CA ASN A 307 22.03 -3.69 52.31
C ASN A 307 22.28 -5.04 51.60
N SER A 308 23.09 -5.93 52.18
CA SER A 308 23.49 -7.19 51.55
C SER A 308 22.31 -8.09 51.12
N GLU A 309 21.20 -8.09 51.87
CA GLU A 309 20.02 -8.89 51.53
C GLU A 309 19.20 -8.24 50.42
N GLN A 310 19.05 -6.92 50.46
CA GLN A 310 18.41 -6.15 49.39
C GLN A 310 19.20 -6.19 48.07
N GLN A 311 20.53 -6.23 48.14
CA GLN A 311 21.41 -6.42 46.97
C GLN A 311 21.17 -7.76 46.29
N ARG A 312 21.02 -8.84 47.08
CA ARG A 312 20.67 -10.18 46.59
C ARG A 312 19.30 -10.18 45.90
N ILE A 313 18.29 -9.52 46.50
CA ILE A 313 16.95 -9.37 45.90
C ILE A 313 17.03 -8.57 44.59
N ALA A 314 17.82 -7.48 44.56
CA ALA A 314 18.02 -6.67 43.36
C ALA A 314 18.68 -7.48 42.23
N GLU A 315 19.69 -8.30 42.54
CA GLU A 315 20.31 -9.19 41.56
C GLU A 315 19.30 -10.19 40.99
N VAL A 316 18.48 -10.84 41.84
CA VAL A 316 17.42 -11.76 41.37
C VAL A 316 16.39 -11.03 40.51
N MET A 317 15.96 -9.85 40.93
CA MET A 317 15.03 -9.00 40.20
C MET A 317 15.57 -8.68 38.81
N PHE A 318 16.76 -8.10 38.70
CA PHE A 318 17.32 -7.67 37.43
C PHE A 318 17.70 -8.83 36.48
N ARG A 319 18.16 -9.97 37.03
CA ARG A 319 18.32 -11.21 36.24
C ARG A 319 16.98 -11.72 35.71
N SER A 320 15.89 -11.51 36.47
CA SER A 320 14.55 -11.91 36.04
C SER A 320 13.99 -10.99 34.97
N LEU A 321 14.34 -9.70 35.02
CA LEU A 321 13.89 -8.65 34.10
C LEU A 321 14.69 -8.55 32.80
N THR A 322 15.68 -9.41 32.57
CA THR A 322 16.53 -9.40 31.38
C THR A 322 16.56 -10.76 30.70
N GLU A 323 16.65 -10.75 29.37
CA GLU A 323 16.77 -11.96 28.53
C GLU A 323 17.69 -11.67 27.34
N ARG A 324 18.56 -12.63 26.99
CA ARG A 324 19.47 -12.52 25.85
C ARG A 324 18.88 -13.27 24.65
N GLY A 325 18.59 -12.54 23.56
CA GLY A 325 17.98 -13.09 22.36
C GLY A 325 18.97 -13.81 21.42
N PRO A 326 18.47 -14.40 20.30
CA PRO A 326 19.24 -15.22 19.36
C PRO A 326 20.43 -14.54 18.67
N GLU A 327 20.49 -13.20 18.67
CA GLU A 327 21.58 -12.40 18.11
C GLU A 327 22.43 -11.71 19.19
N GLU A 328 22.53 -12.30 20.39
CA GLU A 328 23.22 -11.71 21.55
C GLU A 328 22.66 -10.34 22.00
N ARG A 329 21.46 -9.98 21.58
CA ARG A 329 20.81 -8.73 21.96
C ARG A 329 20.20 -8.87 23.34
N ASP A 330 20.71 -8.09 24.29
CA ASP A 330 20.12 -7.99 25.62
C ASP A 330 18.80 -7.20 25.55
N THR A 331 17.72 -7.86 25.94
CA THR A 331 16.38 -7.30 25.93
C THR A 331 15.75 -7.36 27.32
N ARG A 332 14.82 -6.44 27.58
CA ARG A 332 14.03 -6.47 28.82
C ARG A 332 12.92 -7.51 28.74
N ARG A 333 12.60 -8.12 29.88
CA ARG A 333 11.51 -9.07 30.10
C ARG A 333 10.63 -8.59 31.26
N PRO A 334 9.34 -8.29 31.03
CA PRO A 334 8.42 -7.96 32.11
C PRO A 334 8.12 -9.19 32.98
N VAL A 335 8.05 -9.02 34.30
CA VAL A 335 7.83 -10.10 35.28
C VAL A 335 6.89 -9.63 36.38
N HIS A 336 6.02 -10.49 36.91
CA HIS A 336 5.21 -10.14 38.07
C HIS A 336 6.07 -10.03 39.33
N LEU A 337 5.80 -9.03 40.17
CA LEU A 337 6.54 -8.82 41.41
C LEU A 337 6.47 -10.03 42.35
N GLY A 338 5.35 -10.77 42.33
CA GLY A 338 5.21 -12.04 43.04
C GLY A 338 6.23 -13.10 42.62
N GLU A 339 6.54 -13.21 41.33
CA GLU A 339 7.54 -14.16 40.82
C GLU A 339 8.95 -13.79 41.32
N VAL A 340 9.29 -12.50 41.32
CA VAL A 340 10.57 -12.02 41.88
C VAL A 340 10.68 -12.33 43.37
N ALA A 341 9.61 -12.12 44.13
CA ALA A 341 9.57 -12.46 45.55
C ALA A 341 9.74 -13.98 45.78
N ASP A 342 9.08 -14.81 44.97
CA ASP A 342 9.14 -16.28 45.05
C ASP A 342 10.51 -16.85 44.65
N LEU A 343 11.19 -16.22 43.67
CA LEU A 343 12.55 -16.56 43.24
C LEU A 343 13.61 -16.12 44.26
N ALA A 344 13.43 -14.95 44.85
CA ALA A 344 14.33 -14.45 45.89
C ALA A 344 14.08 -15.14 47.24
N GLY A 345 12.94 -15.81 47.44
CA GLY A 345 12.58 -16.49 48.68
C GLY A 345 12.16 -15.53 49.80
N VAL A 346 11.58 -14.38 49.44
CA VAL A 346 11.25 -13.27 50.36
C VAL A 346 9.76 -12.91 50.30
N ARG A 347 9.27 -12.10 51.24
CA ARG A 347 7.88 -11.60 51.20
C ARG A 347 7.75 -10.47 50.19
N ILE A 348 6.54 -10.25 49.69
CA ILE A 348 6.24 -9.21 48.68
C ILE A 348 6.72 -7.83 49.12
N GLY A 349 6.53 -7.45 50.39
CA GLY A 349 6.95 -6.15 50.91
C GLY A 349 8.46 -5.92 50.90
N GLU A 350 9.27 -6.98 50.99
CA GLU A 350 10.74 -6.91 50.90
C GLU A 350 11.19 -6.71 49.45
N ALA A 351 10.52 -7.36 48.49
CA ALA A 351 10.73 -7.11 47.06
C ALA A 351 10.26 -5.71 46.64
N SER A 352 9.08 -5.26 47.12
CA SER A 352 8.56 -3.92 46.86
C SER A 352 9.52 -2.83 47.34
N ALA A 353 10.12 -2.99 48.53
CA ALA A 353 11.08 -2.03 49.06
C ALA A 353 12.33 -1.86 48.17
N VAL A 354 12.78 -2.92 47.50
CA VAL A 354 13.89 -2.86 46.55
C VAL A 354 13.46 -2.16 45.26
N VAL A 355 12.27 -2.48 44.73
CA VAL A 355 11.71 -1.81 43.54
C VAL A 355 11.61 -0.30 43.76
N GLU A 356 11.13 0.15 44.93
CA GLU A 356 11.02 1.58 45.26
C GLU A 356 12.33 2.36 45.15
N ILE A 357 13.46 1.73 45.48
CA ILE A 357 14.78 2.39 45.42
C ILE A 357 15.22 2.69 43.98
N PHE A 358 14.81 1.84 43.03
CA PHE A 358 15.12 1.98 41.60
C PHE A 358 14.08 2.82 40.83
N ARG A 359 12.93 3.13 41.43
CA ARG A 359 11.89 4.00 40.83
C ARG A 359 11.59 5.30 41.59
N GLY A 360 12.21 5.55 42.74
CA GLY A 360 12.01 6.75 43.56
C GLY A 360 12.94 7.93 43.25
N GLN A 361 12.62 9.14 43.72
CA GLN A 361 13.43 10.38 43.64
C GLN A 361 14.34 10.52 42.40
N GLY A 362 13.77 10.91 41.26
CA GLY A 362 14.53 11.19 40.03
C GLY A 362 15.13 9.95 39.35
N ARG A 363 14.88 8.75 39.90
CA ARG A 363 15.25 7.47 39.28
C ARG A 363 14.04 6.91 38.55
N CYS A 364 14.22 6.59 37.28
CA CYS A 364 13.19 5.96 36.46
C CYS A 364 13.77 4.69 35.82
N PHE A 365 14.38 3.81 36.62
CA PHE A 365 15.04 2.60 36.10
C PHE A 365 14.07 1.43 35.91
N VAL A 366 13.03 1.35 36.76
CA VAL A 366 12.04 0.27 36.79
C VAL A 366 10.62 0.84 36.68
N LEU A 367 9.77 0.16 35.93
CA LEU A 367 8.32 0.38 35.81
C LEU A 367 7.56 -0.58 36.75
N PRO A 368 6.35 -0.23 37.23
CA PRO A 368 5.62 1.03 36.99
C PRO A 368 6.23 2.20 37.79
N PRO A 369 6.00 3.46 37.36
CA PRO A 369 6.61 4.64 37.97
C PRO A 369 6.21 4.86 39.44
N GLU A 370 6.94 5.73 40.13
CA GLU A 370 6.66 6.13 41.52
C GLU A 370 5.20 6.54 41.71
N GLY A 371 4.57 6.07 42.79
CA GLY A 371 3.17 6.35 43.13
C GLY A 371 2.16 5.29 42.67
N THR A 372 2.54 4.34 41.81
CA THR A 372 1.69 3.17 41.51
C THR A 372 1.83 2.11 42.62
N PRO A 373 0.72 1.65 43.25
CA PRO A 373 0.76 0.59 44.26
C PRO A 373 1.42 -0.68 43.73
N LEU A 374 2.27 -1.30 44.56
CA LEU A 374 2.94 -2.56 44.23
C LEU A 374 2.24 -3.73 44.92
N GLU A 375 1.57 -4.54 44.11
CA GLU A 375 0.87 -5.75 44.49
C GLU A 375 1.57 -6.99 43.91
N ARG A 376 1.12 -8.18 44.31
CA ARG A 376 1.72 -9.44 43.84
C ARG A 376 1.60 -9.61 42.31
N THR A 377 0.51 -9.12 41.73
CA THR A 377 0.21 -9.17 40.29
C THR A 377 0.82 -8.02 39.51
N THR A 378 1.44 -7.03 40.18
CA THR A 378 2.04 -5.89 39.48
C THR A 378 3.19 -6.37 38.61
N VAL A 379 3.13 -6.04 37.32
CA VAL A 379 4.19 -6.30 36.35
C VAL A 379 5.27 -5.25 36.50
N ILE A 380 6.49 -5.70 36.79
CA ILE A 380 7.70 -4.87 36.83
C ILE A 380 8.54 -5.10 35.57
N ASP A 381 9.14 -4.02 35.05
CA ASP A 381 9.98 -4.05 33.85
C ASP A 381 11.06 -2.95 33.90
N ILE A 382 12.09 -3.05 33.07
CA ILE A 382 13.12 -2.01 32.93
C ILE A 382 12.57 -0.87 32.05
N SER A 383 12.68 0.37 32.52
CA SER A 383 12.17 1.54 31.80
C SER A 383 12.77 1.71 30.41
N HIS A 384 14.09 1.46 30.27
CA HIS A 384 14.79 1.51 28.99
C HIS A 384 15.97 0.52 28.92
N GLU A 385 16.14 -0.16 27.79
CA GLU A 385 17.25 -1.11 27.55
C GLU A 385 18.65 -0.48 27.63
N ALA A 386 18.73 0.86 27.62
CA ALA A 386 19.98 1.60 27.80
C ALA A 386 20.61 1.28 29.17
N LEU A 387 19.78 1.01 30.18
CA LEU A 387 20.23 0.59 31.51
C LEU A 387 21.00 -0.73 31.45
N ILE A 388 20.52 -1.70 30.67
CA ILE A 388 21.16 -3.02 30.52
C ILE A 388 22.55 -2.86 29.88
N ARG A 389 22.66 -1.97 28.89
CA ARG A 389 23.89 -1.79 28.10
C ARG A 389 24.97 -0.97 28.83
N GLN A 390 24.56 0.09 29.54
CA GLN A 390 25.51 0.98 30.21
C GLN A 390 25.87 0.53 31.64
N TRP A 391 24.97 -0.14 32.37
CA TRP A 391 25.30 -0.61 33.72
C TRP A 391 26.08 -1.93 33.64
N THR A 392 27.40 -1.86 33.82
CA THR A 392 28.30 -3.02 33.67
C THR A 392 27.88 -4.22 34.52
N ARG A 393 27.39 -3.97 35.74
CA ARG A 393 26.90 -5.01 36.66
C ARG A 393 25.70 -5.75 36.08
N LEU A 394 24.71 -5.02 35.56
CA LEU A 394 23.52 -5.60 34.95
C LEU A 394 23.87 -6.40 33.70
N ARG A 395 24.72 -5.87 32.83
CA ARG A 395 25.20 -6.58 31.64
C ARG A 395 25.85 -7.92 32.01
N ASN A 396 26.72 -7.93 33.01
CA ASN A 396 27.37 -9.17 33.47
C ASN A 396 26.34 -10.15 34.06
N TRP A 397 25.36 -9.68 34.82
CA TRP A 397 24.26 -10.52 35.32
C TRP A 397 23.43 -11.14 34.19
N THR A 398 23.14 -10.39 33.13
CA THR A 398 22.41 -10.89 31.96
C THR A 398 23.21 -11.94 31.19
N ILE A 399 24.51 -11.73 30.99
CA ILE A 399 25.40 -12.72 30.35
C ILE A 399 25.47 -14.01 31.18
N ASP A 400 25.71 -13.87 32.49
CA ASP A 400 25.75 -15.00 33.42
C ASP A 400 24.44 -15.82 33.40
N GLU A 401 23.29 -15.14 33.36
CA GLU A 401 21.98 -15.79 33.32
C GLU A 401 21.74 -16.50 31.99
N ALA A 402 22.13 -15.91 30.86
CA ALA A 402 22.03 -16.55 29.55
C ALA A 402 22.86 -17.84 29.48
N GLU A 403 24.10 -17.83 29.97
CA GLU A 403 24.94 -19.03 30.07
C GLU A 403 24.30 -20.10 30.97
N ARG A 404 23.63 -19.69 32.05
CA ARG A 404 22.92 -20.62 32.95
C ARG A 404 21.79 -21.35 32.22
N VAL A 405 21.00 -20.60 31.46
CA VAL A 405 19.83 -21.09 30.73
C VAL A 405 20.24 -21.98 29.56
N GLU A 406 21.26 -21.60 28.80
CA GLU A 406 21.72 -22.39 27.65
C GLU A 406 22.11 -23.82 28.06
N MET A 407 22.91 -23.95 29.13
CA MET A 407 23.30 -25.27 29.64
C MET A 407 22.08 -26.07 30.14
N TYR A 408 21.12 -25.41 30.79
CA TYR A 408 19.88 -26.07 31.23
C TYR A 408 19.04 -26.58 30.06
N LEU A 409 18.82 -25.78 29.01
CA LEU A 409 18.05 -26.21 27.84
C LEU A 409 18.74 -27.34 27.07
N ARG A 410 20.08 -27.36 27.03
CA ARG A 410 20.85 -28.50 26.49
C ARG A 410 20.60 -29.78 27.30
N LEU A 411 20.55 -29.69 28.64
CA LEU A 411 20.21 -30.82 29.51
C LEU A 411 18.78 -31.32 29.30
N VAL A 412 17.81 -30.41 29.17
CA VAL A 412 16.40 -30.76 28.89
C VAL A 412 16.27 -31.51 27.57
N ALA A 413 16.90 -31.02 26.50
CA ALA A 413 16.88 -31.67 25.20
C ALA A 413 17.54 -33.05 25.23
N ALA A 414 18.67 -33.21 25.93
CA ALA A 414 19.35 -34.49 26.09
C ALA A 414 18.54 -35.50 26.91
N ALA A 415 17.95 -35.06 28.03
CA ALA A 415 17.10 -35.89 28.88
C ALA A 415 15.84 -36.39 28.16
N LEU A 416 15.22 -35.54 27.32
CA LEU A 416 14.08 -35.93 26.48
C LEU A 416 14.47 -37.00 25.45
N ARG A 417 15.57 -36.81 24.72
CA ARG A 417 16.08 -37.81 23.75
C ARG A 417 16.43 -39.13 24.43
N TRP A 418 17.03 -39.08 25.62
CA TRP A 418 17.37 -40.27 26.39
C TRP A 418 16.12 -41.04 26.85
N ARG A 419 15.09 -40.34 27.36
CA ARG A 419 13.80 -40.97 27.71
C ARG A 419 13.09 -41.61 26.51
N GLN A 420 13.27 -41.07 25.32
CA GLN A 420 12.71 -41.61 24.07
C GLN A 420 13.55 -42.74 23.46
N GLY A 421 14.67 -43.14 24.09
CA GLY A 421 15.58 -44.17 23.58
C GLY A 421 16.43 -43.73 22.38
N GLN A 422 16.42 -42.44 22.04
CA GLN A 422 17.10 -41.86 20.87
C GLN A 422 18.42 -41.16 21.23
N GLY A 423 18.74 -41.02 22.52
CA GLY A 423 19.94 -40.34 23.02
C GLY A 423 20.74 -41.19 24.00
N ALA A 424 22.07 -41.08 23.97
CA ALA A 424 22.97 -41.67 24.95
C ALA A 424 23.22 -40.72 26.14
N LEU A 425 23.67 -41.28 27.27
CA LEU A 425 24.14 -40.50 28.41
C LEU A 425 25.39 -39.69 28.04
N TRP A 426 25.56 -38.51 28.66
CA TRP A 426 26.67 -37.62 28.35
C TRP A 426 28.01 -38.18 28.85
N ILE A 427 29.07 -37.90 28.09
CA ILE A 427 30.46 -38.25 28.40
C ILE A 427 31.31 -36.98 28.46
N ASP A 428 32.56 -37.09 28.92
CA ASP A 428 33.49 -35.97 28.94
C ASP A 428 33.82 -35.54 27.49
N PRO A 429 33.89 -34.23 27.19
CA PRO A 429 33.94 -33.10 28.13
C PRO A 429 32.58 -32.51 28.55
N ASP A 430 31.49 -32.82 27.84
CA ASP A 430 30.17 -32.18 28.07
C ASP A 430 29.58 -32.47 29.45
N LEU A 431 29.80 -33.68 29.98
CA LEU A 431 29.38 -34.06 31.33
C LEU A 431 30.14 -33.27 32.41
N GLU A 432 31.45 -33.04 32.23
CA GLU A 432 32.27 -32.25 33.15
C GLU A 432 31.76 -30.80 33.21
N PHE A 433 31.47 -30.18 32.06
CA PHE A 433 30.90 -28.84 32.00
C PHE A 433 29.52 -28.75 32.68
N ALA A 434 28.67 -29.76 32.51
CA ALA A 434 27.34 -29.80 33.13
C ALA A 434 27.40 -29.95 34.66
N LEU A 435 28.36 -30.72 35.19
CA LEU A 435 28.56 -30.89 36.63
C LEU A 435 29.12 -29.62 37.27
N GLN A 436 30.14 -29.02 36.65
CA GLN A 436 30.70 -27.72 37.10
C GLN A 436 29.63 -26.63 37.06
N TRP A 437 28.78 -26.61 36.02
CA TRP A 437 27.64 -25.71 35.94
C TRP A 437 26.65 -25.92 37.10
N ARG A 438 26.30 -27.17 37.44
CA ARG A 438 25.39 -27.46 38.55
C ARG A 438 25.93 -26.99 39.90
N GLU A 439 27.23 -27.21 40.14
CA GLU A 439 27.90 -26.76 41.38
C GLU A 439 27.97 -25.24 41.47
N ARG A 440 28.29 -24.56 40.36
CA ARG A 440 28.41 -23.09 40.29
C ARG A 440 27.07 -22.38 40.40
N THR A 441 26.01 -22.93 39.82
CA THR A 441 24.75 -22.20 39.58
C THR A 441 23.60 -22.63 40.50
N GLN A 442 23.68 -23.81 41.11
CA GLN A 442 22.70 -24.37 42.05
C GLN A 442 21.24 -24.13 41.59
N PRO A 443 20.85 -24.63 40.40
CA PRO A 443 19.57 -24.33 39.80
C PRO A 443 18.43 -24.89 40.65
N SER A 444 17.39 -24.07 40.89
CA SER A 444 16.20 -24.48 41.65
C SER A 444 15.07 -24.90 40.72
N PRO A 445 14.12 -25.76 41.16
CA PRO A 445 12.94 -26.10 40.37
C PRO A 445 12.11 -24.88 39.97
N ARG A 446 12.02 -23.87 40.84
CA ARG A 446 11.28 -22.62 40.58
C ARG A 446 11.95 -21.76 39.51
N TRP A 447 13.29 -21.69 39.52
CA TRP A 447 14.05 -21.02 38.47
C TRP A 447 13.87 -21.73 37.12
N ALA A 448 13.97 -23.07 37.11
CA ALA A 448 13.85 -23.88 35.89
C ALA A 448 12.45 -23.80 35.25
N ALA A 449 11.39 -23.69 36.05
CA ALA A 449 10.01 -23.55 35.57
C ALA A 449 9.82 -22.36 34.60
N ARG A 450 10.67 -21.32 34.69
CA ARG A 450 10.64 -20.13 33.82
C ARG A 450 11.03 -20.41 32.38
N TYR A 451 11.79 -21.48 32.14
CA TYR A 451 12.36 -21.83 30.83
C TYR A 451 11.73 -23.08 30.22
N GLY A 452 10.84 -23.75 30.97
CA GLY A 452 10.17 -24.98 30.56
C GLY A 452 11.05 -26.23 30.66
N GLY A 453 10.43 -27.39 30.42
CA GLY A 453 11.10 -28.70 30.53
C GLY A 453 10.92 -29.38 31.88
N ASP A 454 11.26 -30.66 31.93
CA ASP A 454 11.16 -31.49 33.14
C ASP A 454 12.48 -31.39 33.92
N PHE A 455 12.52 -30.47 34.91
CA PHE A 455 13.69 -30.27 35.76
C PHE A 455 14.12 -31.55 36.48
N ALA A 456 13.16 -32.32 36.99
CA ALA A 456 13.46 -33.57 37.71
C ALA A 456 14.08 -34.61 36.78
N ALA A 457 13.53 -34.79 35.57
CA ALA A 457 14.11 -35.69 34.58
C ALA A 457 15.49 -35.22 34.08
N SER A 458 15.69 -33.91 33.95
CA SER A 458 16.97 -33.33 33.50
C SER A 458 18.08 -33.56 34.54
N MET A 459 17.77 -33.38 35.83
CA MET A 459 18.72 -33.68 36.91
C MET A 459 18.97 -35.19 37.02
N ALA A 460 17.94 -36.02 36.88
CA ALA A 460 18.10 -37.48 36.87
C ALA A 460 18.98 -37.98 35.72
N PHE A 461 18.86 -37.37 34.54
CA PHE A 461 19.74 -37.64 33.39
C PHE A 461 21.21 -37.29 33.67
N LEU A 462 21.45 -36.13 34.29
CA LEU A 462 22.80 -35.70 34.68
C LEU A 462 23.41 -36.64 35.73
N ASP A 463 22.62 -37.06 36.72
CA ASP A 463 23.04 -38.03 37.74
C ASP A 463 23.33 -39.42 37.14
N ALA A 464 22.50 -39.88 36.20
CA ALA A 464 22.72 -41.13 35.48
C ALA A 464 24.01 -41.08 34.64
N SER A 465 24.29 -39.94 33.98
CA SER A 465 25.50 -39.72 33.20
C SER A 465 26.75 -39.72 34.10
N HIS A 466 26.68 -39.08 35.27
CA HIS A 466 27.76 -39.08 36.26
C HIS A 466 28.03 -40.47 36.86
N ALA A 467 26.98 -41.25 37.13
CA ALA A 467 27.09 -42.63 37.59
C ALA A 467 27.77 -43.53 36.53
N GLN A 468 27.45 -43.36 35.24
CA GLN A 468 28.09 -44.11 34.17
C GLN A 468 29.58 -43.75 34.03
N ARG A 469 29.94 -42.47 34.11
CA ARG A 469 31.34 -42.01 34.08
C ARG A 469 32.17 -42.67 35.18
N THR A 470 31.67 -42.67 36.41
CA THR A 470 32.36 -43.29 37.55
C THR A 470 32.51 -44.80 37.41
N GLN A 471 31.56 -45.48 36.76
CA GLN A 471 31.65 -46.91 36.45
C GLN A 471 32.67 -47.20 35.32
N THR A 472 32.66 -46.43 34.24
CA THR A 472 33.59 -46.58 33.10
C THR A 472 35.03 -46.25 33.51
N HIS A 473 35.26 -45.26 34.38
CA HIS A 473 36.59 -44.98 34.95
C HIS A 473 37.13 -46.13 35.81
N ARG A 474 36.25 -46.83 36.56
CA ARG A 474 36.62 -48.03 37.33
C ARG A 474 36.96 -49.21 36.42
N GLU A 475 36.24 -49.39 35.32
CA GLU A 475 36.49 -50.46 34.32
C GLU A 475 37.74 -50.21 33.46
N LEU A 476 37.99 -48.97 33.04
CA LEU A 476 39.20 -48.56 32.30
C LEU A 476 40.45 -48.65 33.18
N ALA A 477 40.35 -48.33 34.48
CA ALA A 477 41.44 -48.55 35.44
C ALA A 477 41.79 -50.04 35.58
N ALA A 478 40.78 -50.93 35.56
CA ALA A 478 40.98 -52.38 35.60
C ALA A 478 41.54 -52.96 34.28
N ARG A 479 41.12 -52.43 33.11
CA ARG A 479 41.58 -52.88 31.78
C ARG A 479 42.98 -52.37 31.40
N ARG A 480 43.38 -51.18 31.87
CA ARG A 480 44.73 -50.62 31.65
C ARG A 480 45.86 -51.44 32.30
N ALA A 481 45.58 -52.22 33.34
CA ALA A 481 46.55 -53.15 33.95
C ALA A 481 46.82 -54.41 33.12
N LEU A 482 45.92 -54.79 32.20
CA LEU A 482 45.99 -56.05 31.43
C LEU A 482 46.34 -55.85 29.94
N ALA A 483 46.18 -54.63 29.40
CA ALA A 483 46.32 -54.36 27.96
C ALA A 483 47.75 -54.08 27.46
N LEU A 484 48.75 -53.89 28.34
CA LEU A 484 50.13 -53.57 27.93
C LEU A 484 50.94 -54.75 27.38
N ARG A 485 50.39 -55.98 27.33
CA ARG A 485 51.17 -57.17 26.97
C ARG A 485 50.87 -57.81 25.61
N ARG A 486 49.85 -57.39 24.84
CA ARG A 486 49.37 -58.23 23.73
C ARG A 486 48.88 -57.58 22.43
N ALA A 487 49.21 -56.34 22.09
CA ALA A 487 48.72 -55.78 20.82
C ALA A 487 49.77 -54.92 20.07
N LYS A 488 50.95 -55.50 19.83
CA LYS A 488 51.96 -54.94 18.91
C LYS A 488 51.98 -55.58 17.50
N ILE A 489 51.14 -56.59 17.21
CA ILE A 489 51.18 -57.29 15.91
C ILE A 489 49.75 -57.80 15.64
N THR A 490 48.93 -57.13 14.83
CA THR A 490 48.63 -57.57 13.46
C THR A 490 47.84 -56.48 12.75
N ALA A 491 48.56 -55.55 12.13
CA ALA A 491 48.03 -54.62 11.15
C ALA A 491 48.05 -55.31 9.78
N LEU A 492 46.88 -55.65 9.22
CA LEU A 492 46.66 -55.78 7.77
C LEU A 492 45.19 -56.02 7.45
N ALA A 493 44.51 -55.00 6.96
CA ALA A 493 43.40 -55.14 6.02
C ALA A 493 43.31 -53.87 5.16
N ALA A 494 44.21 -53.83 4.18
CA ALA A 494 44.33 -52.82 3.14
C ALA A 494 43.20 -52.96 2.10
N SER A 495 41.98 -52.52 2.44
CA SER A 495 40.85 -52.43 1.50
C SER A 495 40.10 -51.09 1.55
N LEU A 496 40.62 -50.07 2.24
CA LEU A 496 39.95 -48.77 2.41
C LEU A 496 40.32 -47.73 1.34
N GLY A 497 41.38 -47.96 0.56
CA GLY A 497 41.90 -46.96 -0.39
C GLY A 497 41.07 -46.75 -1.66
N LEU A 498 40.25 -47.73 -2.07
CA LEU A 498 39.51 -47.67 -3.33
C LEU A 498 38.09 -47.08 -3.19
N VAL A 499 37.52 -47.10 -1.97
CA VAL A 499 36.21 -46.50 -1.66
C VAL A 499 36.29 -44.99 -1.49
N ILE A 500 37.42 -44.48 -0.99
CA ILE A 500 37.62 -43.05 -0.74
C ILE A 500 37.72 -42.25 -2.05
N VAL A 501 38.34 -42.81 -3.10
CA VAL A 501 38.45 -42.13 -4.40
C VAL A 501 37.10 -42.06 -5.14
N ALA A 502 36.29 -43.13 -5.07
CA ALA A 502 34.94 -43.13 -5.61
C ALA A 502 33.97 -42.22 -4.80
N GLY A 503 34.15 -42.18 -3.47
CA GLY A 503 33.40 -41.29 -2.59
C GLY A 503 33.69 -39.81 -2.82
N VAL A 504 34.94 -39.44 -3.10
CA VAL A 504 35.34 -38.05 -3.40
C VAL A 504 34.85 -37.61 -4.79
N ALA A 505 34.87 -38.50 -5.79
CA ALA A 505 34.31 -38.20 -7.11
C ALA A 505 32.77 -38.11 -7.08
N GLY A 506 32.10 -38.98 -6.31
CA GLY A 506 30.65 -38.91 -6.08
C GLY A 506 30.23 -37.68 -5.28
N TRP A 507 31.01 -37.28 -4.28
CA TRP A 507 30.81 -36.04 -3.53
C TRP A 507 31.01 -34.80 -4.42
N GLY A 508 32.02 -34.79 -5.30
CA GLY A 508 32.22 -33.71 -6.27
C GLY A 508 31.13 -33.61 -7.34
N TRP A 509 30.56 -34.73 -7.80
CA TRP A 509 29.39 -34.73 -8.69
C TRP A 509 28.12 -34.26 -7.98
N TRP A 510 27.95 -34.66 -6.71
CA TRP A 510 26.82 -34.26 -5.87
C TRP A 510 26.87 -32.79 -5.46
N GLU A 511 28.05 -32.25 -5.11
CA GLU A 511 28.24 -30.81 -4.90
C GLU A 511 28.01 -30.01 -6.17
N ARG A 512 28.43 -30.53 -7.32
CA ARG A 512 28.19 -29.86 -8.61
C ARG A 512 26.71 -29.90 -9.03
N GLN A 513 25.99 -30.97 -8.72
CA GLN A 513 24.54 -31.05 -8.87
C GLN A 513 23.83 -30.04 -7.96
N ARG A 514 24.20 -30.00 -6.67
CA ARG A 514 23.65 -29.00 -5.73
C ARG A 514 23.98 -27.57 -6.11
N ALA A 515 25.18 -27.31 -6.64
CA ALA A 515 25.56 -25.99 -7.12
C ALA A 515 24.76 -25.60 -8.36
N TRP A 516 24.47 -26.54 -9.27
CA TRP A 516 23.63 -26.28 -10.44
C TRP A 516 22.15 -26.05 -10.07
N GLU A 517 21.60 -26.89 -9.20
CA GLU A 517 20.23 -26.71 -8.65
C GLU A 517 20.12 -25.38 -7.90
N SER A 518 21.11 -25.03 -7.07
CA SER A 518 21.14 -23.77 -6.33
C SER A 518 21.27 -22.55 -7.26
N GLU A 519 22.03 -22.65 -8.35
CA GLU A 519 22.17 -21.54 -9.30
C GLU A 519 20.89 -21.34 -10.11
N GLN A 520 20.24 -22.42 -10.55
CA GLN A 520 18.94 -22.34 -11.22
C GLN A 520 17.84 -21.79 -10.30
N GLN A 521 17.84 -22.20 -9.03
CA GLN A 521 16.90 -21.67 -8.06
C GLN A 521 17.17 -20.18 -7.81
N ARG A 522 18.43 -19.77 -7.72
CA ARG A 522 18.81 -18.36 -7.57
C ARG A 522 18.39 -17.51 -8.76
N THR A 523 18.55 -18.00 -10.00
CA THR A 523 18.15 -17.25 -11.19
C THR A 523 16.63 -17.13 -11.30
N SER A 524 15.89 -18.17 -10.92
CA SER A 524 14.43 -18.11 -10.77
C SER A 524 14.00 -17.12 -9.68
N ASP A 525 14.58 -17.19 -8.48
CA ASP A 525 14.25 -16.29 -7.36
C ASP A 525 14.54 -14.83 -7.70
N LEU A 526 15.66 -14.55 -8.40
CA LEU A 526 16.00 -13.22 -8.89
C LEU A 526 15.00 -12.70 -9.92
N PHE A 527 14.57 -13.57 -10.84
CA PHE A 527 13.53 -13.22 -11.82
C PHE A 527 12.20 -12.93 -11.12
N ASP A 528 11.76 -13.79 -10.19
CA ASP A 528 10.49 -13.66 -9.47
C ASP A 528 10.47 -12.43 -8.56
N SER A 529 11.60 -12.12 -7.91
CA SER A 529 11.79 -10.89 -7.16
C SER A 529 11.68 -9.65 -8.06
N GLY A 530 12.32 -9.67 -9.24
CA GLY A 530 12.23 -8.59 -10.22
C GLY A 530 10.81 -8.41 -10.77
N LEU A 531 10.12 -9.50 -11.09
CA LEU A 531 8.73 -9.49 -11.55
C LEU A 531 7.78 -8.92 -10.48
N THR A 532 7.90 -9.39 -9.24
CA THR A 532 7.10 -8.92 -8.11
C THR A 532 7.36 -7.44 -7.80
N HIS A 533 8.63 -7.01 -7.85
CA HIS A 533 8.99 -5.61 -7.67
C HIS A 533 8.41 -4.72 -8.79
N GLY A 534 8.49 -5.16 -10.05
CA GLY A 534 7.89 -4.46 -11.19
C GLY A 534 6.36 -4.38 -11.10
N ALA A 535 5.70 -5.45 -10.66
CA ALA A 535 4.26 -5.48 -10.42
C ALA A 535 3.84 -4.52 -9.30
N LEU A 536 4.56 -4.51 -8.17
CA LEU A 536 4.32 -3.59 -7.06
C LEU A 536 4.47 -2.12 -7.48
N LEU A 537 5.51 -1.80 -8.24
CA LEU A 537 5.71 -0.46 -8.82
C LEU A 537 4.57 -0.07 -9.77
N SER A 538 4.09 -0.99 -10.58
CA SER A 538 2.93 -0.74 -11.47
C SER A 538 1.64 -0.50 -10.68
N ARG A 539 1.47 -1.17 -9.54
CA ARG A 539 0.32 -0.98 -8.62
C ARG A 539 0.35 0.38 -7.94
N THR A 540 1.53 0.90 -7.61
CA THR A 540 1.70 2.28 -7.11
C THR A 540 1.72 3.32 -8.21
N GLU A 541 1.42 2.91 -9.46
CA GLU A 541 1.41 3.69 -10.68
C GLU A 541 2.79 4.23 -11.10
N ASP A 542 3.92 3.76 -10.54
CA ASP A 542 5.29 4.11 -11.00
C ASP A 542 5.70 3.25 -12.21
N TYR A 543 5.07 3.50 -13.35
CA TYR A 543 5.29 2.74 -14.57
C TYR A 543 6.68 2.93 -15.16
N ALA A 544 7.34 4.07 -14.88
CA ALA A 544 8.71 4.30 -15.35
C ALA A 544 9.74 3.45 -14.60
N ALA A 545 9.62 3.31 -13.28
CA ALA A 545 10.45 2.40 -12.51
C ALA A 545 10.11 0.94 -12.82
N ALA A 546 8.82 0.60 -12.92
CA ALA A 546 8.36 -0.76 -13.23
C ALA A 546 9.00 -1.28 -14.53
N ARG A 547 8.95 -0.48 -15.60
CA ARG A 547 9.59 -0.82 -16.87
C ARG A 547 11.09 -1.08 -16.75
N ARG A 548 11.82 -0.24 -16.01
CA ARG A 548 13.27 -0.43 -15.82
C ARG A 548 13.60 -1.73 -15.11
N VAL A 549 12.83 -2.08 -14.08
CA VAL A 549 12.99 -3.33 -13.33
C VAL A 549 12.61 -4.54 -14.19
N LEU A 550 11.49 -4.48 -14.91
CA LEU A 550 11.04 -5.58 -15.76
C LEU A 550 11.93 -5.78 -16.99
N GLU A 551 12.56 -4.72 -17.51
CA GLU A 551 13.50 -4.83 -18.62
C GLU A 551 14.84 -5.42 -18.17
N SER A 552 15.28 -5.16 -16.94
CA SER A 552 16.54 -5.72 -16.43
C SER A 552 16.47 -7.24 -16.26
N THR A 553 15.28 -7.82 -16.03
CA THR A 553 15.11 -9.27 -15.93
C THR A 553 15.26 -10.00 -17.26
N ARG A 554 15.21 -9.30 -18.41
CA ARG A 554 15.40 -9.91 -19.75
C ARG A 554 16.75 -10.59 -19.93
N GLN A 555 17.75 -10.18 -19.15
CA GLN A 555 19.07 -10.82 -19.16
C GLN A 555 19.04 -12.28 -18.68
N LEU A 556 18.00 -12.67 -17.94
CA LEU A 556 17.80 -14.01 -17.39
C LEU A 556 17.04 -14.95 -18.35
N ASP A 557 16.53 -14.45 -19.48
CA ASP A 557 15.64 -15.17 -20.39
C ASP A 557 16.10 -16.57 -20.85
N PRO A 558 17.40 -16.84 -21.08
CA PRO A 558 17.86 -18.17 -21.48
C PRO A 558 17.52 -19.30 -20.50
N GLU A 559 17.40 -18.97 -19.20
CA GLU A 559 17.17 -19.94 -18.14
C GLU A 559 15.71 -19.97 -17.65
N ILE A 560 14.90 -18.98 -18.04
CA ILE A 560 13.54 -18.79 -17.51
C ILE A 560 12.47 -19.42 -18.44
N PRO A 561 11.55 -20.25 -17.91
CA PRO A 561 10.46 -20.86 -18.69
C PRO A 561 9.58 -19.84 -19.41
N ARG A 562 9.03 -20.21 -20.57
CA ARG A 562 8.15 -19.35 -21.39
C ARG A 562 6.96 -18.78 -20.61
N VAL A 563 6.32 -19.59 -19.76
CA VAL A 563 5.16 -19.16 -18.95
C VAL A 563 5.53 -18.05 -17.95
N ARG A 564 6.75 -18.08 -17.39
CA ARG A 564 7.24 -17.00 -16.51
C ARG A 564 7.57 -15.74 -17.32
N ARG A 565 8.19 -15.91 -18.50
CA ARG A 565 8.48 -14.78 -19.43
C ARG A 565 7.20 -14.09 -19.91
N LEU A 566 6.11 -14.84 -20.11
CA LEU A 566 4.80 -14.30 -20.45
C LEU A 566 4.28 -13.35 -19.35
N ALA A 567 4.34 -13.75 -18.08
CA ALA A 567 3.93 -12.89 -16.95
C ALA A 567 4.69 -11.55 -16.94
N ARG A 568 6.02 -11.60 -17.09
CA ARG A 568 6.85 -10.39 -17.23
C ARG A 568 6.47 -9.57 -18.45
N ASN A 569 6.28 -10.20 -19.61
CA ASN A 569 5.92 -9.50 -20.85
C ASN A 569 4.59 -8.75 -20.72
N LEU A 570 3.57 -9.39 -20.14
CA LEU A 570 2.27 -8.77 -19.88
C LEU A 570 2.41 -7.57 -18.93
N SER A 571 3.15 -7.73 -17.82
CA SER A 571 3.37 -6.65 -16.86
C SER A 571 4.17 -5.48 -17.46
N SER A 572 5.21 -5.77 -18.25
CA SER A 572 6.02 -4.75 -18.93
C SER A 572 5.21 -4.00 -19.99
N ARG A 573 4.36 -4.72 -20.74
CA ARG A 573 3.47 -4.13 -21.73
C ARG A 573 2.37 -3.30 -21.08
N TYR A 574 1.79 -3.76 -19.98
CA TYR A 574 0.87 -2.97 -19.16
C TYR A 574 1.50 -1.64 -18.72
N ALA A 575 2.72 -1.67 -18.18
CA ALA A 575 3.43 -0.46 -17.76
C ALA A 575 3.76 0.47 -18.95
N ASN A 576 3.95 -0.05 -20.16
CA ASN A 576 4.10 0.76 -21.38
C ASN A 576 2.77 1.30 -21.93
N ILE A 577 1.67 0.58 -21.74
CA ILE A 577 0.34 1.04 -22.11
C ILE A 577 -0.04 2.18 -21.17
N LEU A 578 0.03 2.03 -19.85
CA LEU A 578 -0.40 3.12 -18.98
C LEU A 578 0.65 4.22 -18.84
N GLY A 579 1.93 3.88 -18.81
CA GLY A 579 3.03 4.82 -18.63
C GLY A 579 3.54 5.42 -19.94
N GLY A 580 3.59 6.75 -20.03
CA GLY A 580 4.28 7.44 -21.13
C GLY A 580 5.64 8.01 -20.72
N SER A 581 6.57 8.09 -21.67
CA SER A 581 7.84 8.80 -21.52
C SER A 581 7.81 10.11 -22.31
N SER A 582 8.49 11.14 -21.79
CA SER A 582 8.65 12.40 -22.51
C SER A 582 9.49 12.17 -23.77
N GLU A 583 9.00 12.65 -24.91
CA GLU A 583 9.68 12.59 -26.20
C GLU A 583 10.85 13.58 -26.24
N GLN A 584 10.68 14.73 -25.60
CA GLN A 584 11.65 15.82 -25.58
C GLN A 584 11.56 16.60 -24.26
N VAL A 585 12.68 17.15 -23.81
CA VAL A 585 12.80 17.94 -22.58
C VAL A 585 13.49 19.25 -22.89
N TYR A 586 12.84 20.36 -22.54
CA TYR A 586 13.35 21.72 -22.68
C TYR A 586 13.75 22.21 -21.29
N LEU A 587 15.01 22.59 -21.08
CA LEU A 587 15.54 22.88 -19.75
C LEU A 587 15.82 24.37 -19.54
N VAL A 588 15.36 24.90 -18.42
CA VAL A 588 15.69 26.21 -17.87
C VAL A 588 16.29 26.00 -16.46
N PRO A 589 17.60 25.73 -16.36
CA PRO A 589 18.21 25.33 -15.09
C PRO A 589 18.04 26.39 -13.97
N GLY A 590 17.65 25.94 -12.78
CA GLY A 590 17.62 26.75 -11.56
C GLY A 590 16.48 27.78 -11.48
N VAL A 591 15.40 27.57 -12.25
CA VAL A 591 14.20 28.40 -12.26
C VAL A 591 12.97 27.50 -12.20
N SER A 592 12.01 27.82 -11.34
CA SER A 592 10.69 27.16 -11.35
C SER A 592 9.82 27.73 -12.48
N LEU A 593 9.18 26.88 -13.28
CA LEU A 593 8.31 27.30 -14.38
C LEU A 593 6.84 27.23 -13.99
N SER A 594 6.11 28.33 -14.23
CA SER A 594 4.68 28.45 -13.95
C SER A 594 3.83 28.00 -15.13
N GLN A 595 4.22 28.32 -16.37
CA GLN A 595 3.44 28.00 -17.57
C GLN A 595 4.34 27.68 -18.76
N ALA A 596 3.85 26.84 -19.67
CA ALA A 596 4.38 26.72 -21.02
C ALA A 596 3.28 26.61 -22.06
N ILE A 597 3.43 27.32 -23.17
CA ILE A 597 2.47 27.38 -24.27
C ILE A 597 3.19 27.34 -25.62
N VAL A 598 2.53 26.76 -26.60
CA VAL A 598 3.02 26.66 -27.98
C VAL A 598 2.32 27.69 -28.85
N SER A 599 3.07 28.29 -29.77
CA SER A 599 2.51 29.23 -30.73
C SER A 599 1.53 28.52 -31.69
N PRO A 600 0.52 29.22 -32.23
CA PRO A 600 -0.47 28.61 -33.12
C PRO A 600 0.11 27.95 -34.38
N ASP A 601 1.28 28.40 -34.83
CA ASP A 601 2.03 27.82 -35.96
C ASP A 601 2.90 26.60 -35.56
N GLY A 602 2.94 26.24 -34.28
CA GLY A 602 3.68 25.09 -33.75
C GLY A 602 5.19 25.30 -33.65
N ARG A 603 5.68 26.51 -33.94
CA ARG A 603 7.12 26.77 -34.06
C ARG A 603 7.79 27.10 -32.74
N TRP A 604 7.15 27.94 -31.94
CA TRP A 604 7.72 28.52 -30.73
C TRP A 604 7.05 27.93 -29.50
N LEU A 605 7.86 27.51 -28.53
CA LEU A 605 7.41 27.16 -27.18
C LEU A 605 7.84 28.26 -26.22
N ALA A 606 6.87 29.02 -25.71
CA ALA A 606 7.10 30.00 -24.66
C ALA A 606 6.99 29.33 -23.28
N ALA A 607 7.92 29.62 -22.39
CA ALA A 607 7.84 29.19 -21.00
C ALA A 607 8.14 30.37 -20.07
N CYS A 608 7.36 30.49 -18.99
CA CYS A 608 7.52 31.54 -18.00
C CYS A 608 7.53 31.02 -16.58
N GLY A 609 8.10 31.80 -15.65
CA GLY A 609 8.12 31.44 -14.23
C GLY A 609 8.87 32.41 -13.34
N GLU A 610 9.58 31.87 -12.35
CA GLU A 610 10.29 32.63 -11.34
C GLU A 610 11.33 33.59 -11.92
N ARG A 611 11.65 34.62 -11.12
CA ARG A 611 12.67 35.63 -11.45
C ARG A 611 12.39 36.38 -12.76
N GLY A 612 11.11 36.62 -13.07
CA GLY A 612 10.66 37.25 -14.30
C GLY A 612 11.13 36.50 -15.56
N THR A 613 11.37 35.19 -15.45
CA THR A 613 11.90 34.40 -16.56
C THR A 613 10.83 34.24 -17.62
N LEU A 614 11.14 34.64 -18.85
CA LEU A 614 10.38 34.34 -20.05
C LEU A 614 11.33 33.90 -21.16
N VAL A 615 11.11 32.71 -21.69
CA VAL A 615 11.99 32.08 -22.68
C VAL A 615 11.22 31.54 -23.86
N LEU A 616 11.86 31.50 -25.03
CA LEU A 616 11.33 30.88 -26.24
C LEU A 616 12.28 29.79 -26.72
N PHE A 617 11.72 28.60 -26.90
CA PHE A 617 12.36 27.46 -27.54
C PHE A 617 11.81 27.26 -28.94
N ASP A 618 12.64 26.70 -29.82
CA ASP A 618 12.16 26.08 -31.06
C ASP A 618 11.60 24.70 -30.72
N VAL A 619 10.35 24.43 -31.12
CA VAL A 619 9.59 23.24 -30.68
C VAL A 619 10.25 21.95 -31.16
N ASP A 620 10.73 21.92 -32.40
CA ASP A 620 11.26 20.70 -33.01
C ASP A 620 12.70 20.40 -32.56
N SER A 621 13.59 21.40 -32.59
CA SER A 621 14.99 21.22 -32.17
C SER A 621 15.16 21.12 -30.67
N GLY A 622 14.27 21.74 -29.88
CA GLY A 622 14.41 21.84 -28.43
C GLY A 622 15.40 22.89 -27.96
N GLU A 623 15.97 23.66 -28.89
CA GLU A 623 16.97 24.66 -28.56
C GLU A 623 16.34 25.91 -27.96
N LEU A 624 16.98 26.45 -26.93
CA LEU A 624 16.62 27.74 -26.36
C LEU A 624 17.09 28.85 -27.29
N VAL A 625 16.15 29.51 -27.98
CA VAL A 625 16.47 30.52 -29.00
C VAL A 625 16.54 31.92 -28.39
N HIS A 626 15.58 32.28 -27.54
CA HIS A 626 15.51 33.63 -26.96
C HIS A 626 15.20 33.62 -25.46
N ARG A 627 15.82 34.56 -24.74
CA ARG A 627 15.45 34.93 -23.36
C ARG A 627 14.92 36.36 -23.36
N LEU A 628 13.64 36.55 -23.10
CA LEU A 628 12.98 37.85 -23.17
C LEU A 628 13.20 38.60 -21.85
N ARG A 629 13.86 39.78 -21.94
CA ARG A 629 14.19 40.61 -20.79
C ARG A 629 13.31 41.86 -20.79
N GLY A 630 12.49 42.01 -19.75
CA GLY A 630 11.55 43.12 -19.64
C GLY A 630 10.86 43.21 -18.28
N HIS A 631 10.50 42.07 -17.71
CA HIS A 631 9.98 41.95 -16.35
C HIS A 631 11.11 42.10 -15.31
N ASP A 632 10.77 42.61 -14.12
CA ASP A 632 11.72 42.74 -13.01
C ASP A 632 11.98 41.37 -12.36
N PRO A 633 13.26 40.94 -12.24
CA PRO A 633 13.60 39.60 -11.76
C PRO A 633 13.31 39.36 -10.27
N ARG A 634 12.84 40.37 -9.53
CA ARG A 634 12.36 40.21 -8.15
C ARG A 634 10.97 39.60 -8.06
N PHE A 635 10.20 39.63 -9.15
CA PHE A 635 8.81 39.17 -9.21
C PHE A 635 8.69 37.86 -10.01
N GLN A 636 7.68 37.07 -9.71
CA GLN A 636 7.36 35.86 -10.47
C GLN A 636 6.47 36.20 -11.65
N LEU A 637 6.77 35.61 -12.81
CA LEU A 637 5.88 35.64 -13.96
C LEU A 637 4.90 34.47 -13.82
N ARG A 638 3.60 34.78 -13.72
CA ARG A 638 2.57 33.78 -13.44
C ARG A 638 2.08 33.10 -14.71
N ASP A 639 1.88 33.88 -15.77
CA ASP A 639 1.26 33.37 -16.99
C ASP A 639 1.74 34.09 -18.25
N CYS A 640 1.61 33.40 -19.38
CA CYS A 640 1.86 33.92 -20.71
C CYS A 640 0.88 33.31 -21.72
N VAL A 641 0.48 34.07 -22.74
CA VAL A 641 -0.54 33.66 -23.73
C VAL A 641 -0.23 34.21 -25.13
N PHE A 642 -0.27 33.35 -26.14
CA PHE A 642 -0.12 33.76 -27.54
C PHE A 642 -1.42 34.37 -28.07
N HIS A 643 -1.27 35.35 -28.97
CA HIS A 643 -2.38 35.75 -29.82
C HIS A 643 -2.79 34.61 -30.76
N PRO A 644 -4.07 34.41 -31.07
CA PRO A 644 -4.54 33.38 -32.00
C PRO A 644 -3.84 33.39 -33.37
N ASP A 645 -3.46 34.57 -33.87
CA ASP A 645 -2.72 34.70 -35.14
C ASP A 645 -1.20 34.49 -35.01
N GLY A 646 -0.69 34.21 -33.80
CA GLY A 646 0.74 34.00 -33.53
C GLY A 646 1.64 35.24 -33.59
N GLN A 647 1.09 36.42 -33.91
CA GLN A 647 1.87 37.64 -34.15
C GLN A 647 2.50 38.25 -32.89
N TRP A 648 1.90 38.02 -31.72
CA TRP A 648 2.41 38.54 -30.45
C TRP A 648 2.11 37.59 -29.29
N LEU A 649 2.88 37.77 -28.21
CA LEU A 649 2.78 37.04 -26.94
C LEU A 649 2.52 38.04 -25.82
N ALA A 650 1.58 37.76 -24.93
CA ALA A 650 1.37 38.52 -23.70
C ALA A 650 1.99 37.77 -22.51
N SER A 651 2.55 38.50 -21.54
CA SER A 651 3.05 37.93 -20.29
C SER A 651 2.77 38.84 -19.10
N ALA A 652 2.42 38.26 -17.95
CA ALA A 652 2.12 38.99 -16.73
C ALA A 652 2.37 38.16 -15.45
N GLY A 653 2.45 38.85 -14.31
CA GLY A 653 2.76 38.24 -13.02
C GLY A 653 2.63 39.22 -11.85
N ASP A 654 3.40 38.97 -10.80
CA ASP A 654 3.31 39.68 -9.51
C ASP A 654 3.68 41.18 -9.62
N GLU A 655 4.34 41.61 -10.70
CA GLU A 655 4.68 43.02 -10.89
C GLU A 655 3.48 43.90 -11.33
N GLY A 656 2.33 43.30 -11.64
CA GLY A 656 1.12 44.00 -12.06
C GLY A 656 1.21 44.69 -13.43
N ARG A 657 2.22 44.36 -14.24
CA ARG A 657 2.33 44.83 -15.64
C ARG A 657 2.07 43.69 -16.60
N ILE A 658 1.33 44.00 -17.65
CA ILE A 658 1.11 43.11 -18.79
C ILE A 658 2.01 43.60 -19.93
N LEU A 659 2.96 42.78 -20.36
CA LEU A 659 3.87 43.09 -21.47
C LEU A 659 3.41 42.37 -22.73
N ILE A 660 3.35 43.09 -23.85
CA ILE A 660 3.04 42.52 -25.17
C ILE A 660 4.30 42.51 -26.02
N TRP A 661 4.71 41.32 -26.43
CA TRP A 661 5.92 41.03 -27.20
C TRP A 661 5.57 40.76 -28.65
N SER A 662 6.30 41.37 -29.57
CA SER A 662 6.27 40.98 -30.98
C SER A 662 6.93 39.62 -31.16
N MET A 663 6.27 38.72 -31.88
CA MET A 663 6.87 37.44 -32.25
C MET A 663 7.65 37.58 -33.56
N PRO A 664 8.92 37.16 -33.59
CA PRO A 664 9.80 37.43 -34.71
C PRO A 664 9.51 36.51 -35.91
N ALA A 665 9.72 37.05 -37.10
CA ALA A 665 9.98 36.25 -38.29
C ALA A 665 11.33 35.49 -38.12
N PRO A 666 11.61 34.41 -38.90
CA PRO A 666 12.89 33.69 -38.76
C PRO A 666 14.11 34.63 -38.81
N GLY A 667 14.91 34.66 -37.72
CA GLY A 667 16.16 35.42 -37.63
C GLY A 667 16.07 36.81 -36.97
N GLU A 668 14.88 37.26 -36.58
CA GLU A 668 14.68 38.52 -35.83
C GLU A 668 14.55 38.27 -34.33
N ALA A 669 14.75 39.31 -33.50
CA ALA A 669 14.64 39.20 -32.05
C ALA A 669 13.28 39.72 -31.55
N PRO A 670 12.64 39.06 -30.57
CA PRO A 670 11.38 39.55 -30.01
C PRO A 670 11.58 40.88 -29.26
N ALA A 671 10.64 41.80 -29.41
CA ALA A 671 10.67 43.12 -28.79
C ALA A 671 9.34 43.50 -28.13
N ILE A 672 9.41 44.25 -27.02
CA ILE A 672 8.22 44.76 -26.33
C ILE A 672 7.55 45.84 -27.17
N GLN A 673 6.35 45.56 -27.68
CA GLN A 673 5.55 46.53 -28.43
C GLN A 673 4.76 47.45 -27.51
N ARG A 674 4.12 46.88 -26.47
CA ARG A 674 3.17 47.58 -25.60
C ARG A 674 3.35 47.16 -24.15
N ARG A 675 3.01 48.08 -23.23
CA ARG A 675 3.05 47.88 -21.78
C ARG A 675 1.76 48.38 -21.18
N TRP A 676 1.05 47.51 -20.48
CA TRP A 676 -0.20 47.85 -19.78
C TRP A 676 -0.01 47.70 -18.27
N LEU A 677 -0.75 48.49 -17.51
CA LEU A 677 -0.70 48.47 -16.05
C LEU A 677 -2.02 47.91 -15.53
N ALA A 678 -1.97 46.76 -14.88
CA ALA A 678 -3.11 46.15 -14.21
C ALA A 678 -3.32 46.80 -12.82
N PRO A 679 -4.55 46.75 -12.29
CA PRO A 679 -4.87 47.28 -10.95
C PRO A 679 -4.16 46.55 -9.80
N GLY A 680 -3.70 45.30 -10.01
CA GLY A 680 -2.99 44.49 -9.02
C GLY A 680 -2.10 43.44 -9.67
N GLU A 681 -1.67 42.46 -8.88
CA GLU A 681 -0.89 41.30 -9.36
C GLU A 681 -1.74 40.47 -10.33
N VAL A 682 -1.15 40.05 -11.45
CA VAL A 682 -1.87 39.30 -12.49
C VAL A 682 -1.49 37.83 -12.39
N MET A 683 -2.49 36.99 -12.11
CA MET A 683 -2.33 35.56 -11.86
C MET A 683 -2.62 34.70 -13.10
N ALA A 684 -3.57 35.13 -13.93
CA ALA A 684 -3.95 34.43 -15.16
C ALA A 684 -4.28 35.41 -16.29
N LEU A 685 -4.00 34.98 -17.52
CA LEU A 685 -4.28 35.66 -18.77
C LEU A 685 -5.08 34.74 -19.71
N ALA A 686 -5.99 35.31 -20.49
CA ALA A 686 -6.62 34.59 -21.58
C ALA A 686 -6.90 35.53 -22.76
N VAL A 687 -6.70 35.07 -23.99
CA VAL A 687 -7.04 35.84 -25.20
C VAL A 687 -8.31 35.26 -25.80
N SER A 688 -9.21 36.12 -26.27
CA SER A 688 -10.41 35.68 -26.97
C SER A 688 -10.07 35.03 -28.32
N PRO A 689 -10.85 34.05 -28.81
CA PRO A 689 -10.54 33.36 -30.06
C PRO A 689 -10.47 34.27 -31.30
N ASP A 690 -11.18 35.41 -31.28
CA ASP A 690 -11.16 36.44 -32.31
C ASP A 690 -9.98 37.44 -32.17
N GLY A 691 -9.16 37.28 -31.13
CA GLY A 691 -8.01 38.13 -30.83
C GLY A 691 -8.34 39.54 -30.36
N GLN A 692 -9.62 39.89 -30.16
CA GLN A 692 -10.03 41.27 -29.85
C GLN A 692 -9.92 41.64 -28.38
N LEU A 693 -10.03 40.65 -27.48
CA LEU A 693 -10.01 40.85 -26.04
C LEU A 693 -8.87 40.05 -25.38
N LEU A 694 -8.23 40.66 -24.40
CA LEU A 694 -7.39 39.99 -23.40
C LEU A 694 -8.12 40.08 -22.06
N ALA A 695 -8.28 38.96 -21.36
CA ALA A 695 -8.72 38.92 -19.97
C ALA A 695 -7.52 38.79 -19.05
N SER A 696 -7.54 39.50 -17.91
CA SER A 696 -6.57 39.33 -16.83
C SER A 696 -7.30 39.17 -15.50
N GLY A 697 -6.94 38.15 -14.72
CA GLY A 697 -7.45 37.93 -13.37
C GLY A 697 -6.33 37.99 -12.34
N GLY A 698 -6.60 38.56 -11.17
CA GLY A 698 -5.57 38.90 -10.20
C GLY A 698 -5.93 38.65 -8.73
N THR A 699 -5.09 39.21 -7.85
CA THR A 699 -5.29 39.19 -6.39
C THR A 699 -6.37 40.17 -5.91
N ASP A 700 -6.85 41.04 -6.79
CA ASP A 700 -7.95 41.98 -6.57
C ASP A 700 -9.35 41.35 -6.73
N HIS A 701 -9.41 40.03 -6.95
CA HIS A 701 -10.64 39.21 -7.11
C HIS A 701 -11.46 39.53 -8.37
N ASP A 702 -11.12 40.59 -9.08
CA ASP A 702 -11.82 41.06 -10.26
C ASP A 702 -11.15 40.51 -11.54
N ILE A 703 -11.94 40.36 -12.61
CA ILE A 703 -11.42 40.01 -13.94
C ILE A 703 -11.53 41.24 -14.83
N THR A 704 -10.41 41.70 -15.37
CA THR A 704 -10.36 42.88 -16.25
C THR A 704 -10.26 42.46 -17.71
N LEU A 705 -11.16 42.99 -18.55
CA LEU A 705 -11.16 42.81 -20.00
C LEU A 705 -10.52 44.02 -20.68
N TRP A 706 -9.52 43.75 -21.50
CA TRP A 706 -8.74 44.73 -22.25
C TRP A 706 -9.02 44.58 -23.74
N ARG A 707 -9.11 45.69 -24.48
CA ARG A 707 -9.08 45.65 -25.94
C ARG A 707 -7.66 45.35 -26.38
N ALA A 708 -7.47 44.24 -27.07
CA ALA A 708 -6.15 43.75 -27.46
C ALA A 708 -5.40 44.69 -28.43
N ALA A 709 -6.11 45.54 -29.18
CA ALA A 709 -5.53 46.48 -30.14
C ALA A 709 -4.79 47.67 -29.49
N ASP A 710 -5.27 48.18 -28.36
CA ASP A 710 -4.76 49.41 -27.75
C ASP A 710 -4.48 49.29 -26.24
N GLY A 711 -4.89 48.19 -25.59
CA GLY A 711 -4.75 48.00 -24.14
C GLY A 711 -5.71 48.83 -23.31
N THR A 712 -6.78 49.35 -23.92
CA THR A 712 -7.81 50.06 -23.15
C THR A 712 -8.68 49.09 -22.38
N GLN A 713 -8.94 49.40 -21.11
CA GLN A 713 -9.85 48.63 -20.29
C GLN A 713 -11.29 48.79 -20.83
N VAL A 714 -11.89 47.68 -21.25
CA VAL A 714 -13.25 47.63 -21.76
C VAL A 714 -14.25 47.46 -20.62
N ARG A 715 -13.95 46.54 -19.69
CA ARG A 715 -14.84 46.19 -18.58
C ARG A 715 -14.09 45.50 -17.45
N THR A 716 -14.68 45.54 -16.25
CA THR A 716 -14.30 44.70 -15.12
C THR A 716 -15.48 43.83 -14.71
N LEU A 717 -15.24 42.52 -14.59
CA LEU A 717 -16.20 41.53 -14.12
C LEU A 717 -15.98 41.35 -12.62
N LYS A 718 -17.00 41.65 -11.83
CA LYS A 718 -16.96 41.59 -10.37
C LYS A 718 -17.85 40.46 -9.87
N GLY A 719 -17.37 39.71 -8.89
CA GLY A 719 -18.21 38.76 -8.17
C GLY A 719 -17.47 37.71 -7.36
N HIS A 720 -16.26 37.33 -7.75
CA HIS A 720 -15.43 36.44 -6.94
C HIS A 720 -15.07 37.10 -5.60
N THR A 721 -14.90 36.29 -4.56
CA THR A 721 -14.62 36.77 -3.19
C THR A 721 -13.19 36.50 -2.73
N ASP A 722 -12.39 35.85 -3.57
CA ASP A 722 -10.96 35.61 -3.38
C ASP A 722 -10.25 35.69 -4.74
N ARG A 723 -8.92 35.64 -4.76
CA ARG A 723 -8.09 35.81 -5.96
C ARG A 723 -8.46 34.82 -7.07
N ILE A 724 -8.25 35.24 -8.31
CA ILE A 724 -8.37 34.36 -9.47
C ILE A 724 -7.18 33.40 -9.47
N SER A 725 -7.43 32.15 -9.81
CA SER A 725 -6.40 31.11 -9.84
C SER A 725 -5.38 31.35 -10.96
N GLU A 726 -4.19 30.83 -10.77
CA GLU A 726 -3.04 31.09 -11.64
C GLU A 726 -3.05 30.20 -12.88
N VAL A 727 -2.33 30.62 -13.93
CA VAL A 727 -2.01 29.80 -15.11
C VAL A 727 -3.25 29.42 -15.94
N THR A 728 -3.99 28.38 -15.56
CA THR A 728 -5.21 27.93 -16.26
C THR A 728 -6.49 28.39 -15.56
N GLY A 729 -6.42 29.47 -14.77
CA GLY A 729 -7.55 30.02 -14.03
C GLY A 729 -8.56 30.83 -14.87
N LEU A 730 -8.24 31.14 -16.13
CA LEU A 730 -9.14 31.81 -17.08
C LEU A 730 -9.13 31.10 -18.43
N SER A 731 -10.30 30.91 -19.03
CA SER A 731 -10.41 30.34 -20.37
C SER A 731 -11.59 30.93 -21.13
N PHE A 732 -11.36 31.45 -22.33
CA PHE A 732 -12.45 31.79 -23.25
C PHE A 732 -13.01 30.53 -23.90
N ALA A 733 -14.32 30.51 -24.15
CA ALA A 733 -14.93 29.49 -24.99
C ALA A 733 -14.51 29.70 -26.46
N PRO A 734 -14.17 28.64 -27.21
CA PRO A 734 -13.67 28.76 -28.60
C PRO A 734 -14.60 29.47 -29.59
N ARG A 735 -15.92 29.46 -29.34
CA ARG A 735 -16.91 30.19 -30.15
C ARG A 735 -17.12 31.67 -29.75
N GLY A 736 -16.31 32.20 -28.84
CA GLY A 736 -16.23 33.64 -28.52
C GLY A 736 -17.36 34.22 -27.66
N GLY A 737 -18.26 33.39 -27.14
CA GLY A 737 -19.45 33.86 -26.40
C GLY A 737 -19.34 33.85 -24.88
N LEU A 738 -18.34 33.15 -24.31
CA LEU A 738 -18.27 32.89 -22.87
C LEU A 738 -16.82 32.99 -22.36
N LEU A 739 -16.66 33.38 -21.11
CA LEU A 739 -15.42 33.32 -20.35
C LEU A 739 -15.65 32.52 -19.07
N ALA A 740 -14.82 31.52 -18.81
CA ALA A 740 -14.80 30.80 -17.54
C ALA A 740 -13.67 31.32 -16.65
N SER A 741 -13.91 31.33 -15.33
CA SER A 741 -12.92 31.66 -14.32
C SER A 741 -12.95 30.69 -13.16
N ALA A 742 -11.76 30.38 -12.63
CA ALA A 742 -11.54 29.61 -11.41
C ALA A 742 -10.97 30.52 -10.32
N SER A 743 -11.37 30.30 -9.06
CA SER A 743 -10.93 31.13 -7.94
C SER A 743 -10.64 30.31 -6.68
N TYR A 744 -9.81 30.91 -5.82
CA TYR A 744 -9.56 30.45 -4.46
C TYR A 744 -10.79 30.53 -3.56
N ASP A 745 -11.87 31.18 -3.98
CA ASP A 745 -13.16 31.19 -3.27
C ASP A 745 -13.92 29.84 -3.33
N GLY A 746 -13.36 28.85 -4.01
CA GLY A 746 -13.95 27.53 -4.18
C GLY A 746 -15.02 27.48 -5.27
N THR A 747 -15.15 28.53 -6.10
CA THR A 747 -16.12 28.58 -7.19
C THR A 747 -15.46 28.69 -8.56
N ALA A 748 -16.08 28.04 -9.55
CA ALA A 748 -15.86 28.33 -10.95
C ALA A 748 -17.06 29.14 -11.48
N ARG A 749 -16.82 30.18 -12.29
CA ARG A 749 -17.89 31.05 -12.81
C ARG A 749 -17.82 31.17 -14.31
N LEU A 750 -19.00 31.38 -14.91
CA LEU A 750 -19.18 31.58 -16.33
C LEU A 750 -19.72 33.00 -16.57
N TRP A 751 -19.09 33.71 -17.49
CA TRP A 751 -19.36 35.12 -17.77
C TRP A 751 -19.68 35.34 -19.24
N ASP A 752 -20.56 36.29 -19.50
CA ASP A 752 -20.73 36.90 -20.81
C ASP A 752 -19.74 38.09 -20.91
N PRO A 753 -18.70 38.02 -21.76
CA PRO A 753 -17.73 39.12 -21.90
C PRO A 753 -18.33 40.39 -22.52
N ALA A 754 -19.42 40.30 -23.29
CA ALA A 754 -20.05 41.44 -23.95
C ALA A 754 -20.88 42.27 -22.96
N THR A 755 -21.71 41.61 -22.15
CA THR A 755 -22.56 42.27 -21.15
C THR A 755 -21.87 42.47 -19.81
N GLY A 756 -20.92 41.59 -19.48
CA GLY A 756 -20.27 41.48 -18.16
C GLY A 756 -21.11 40.76 -17.11
N ALA A 757 -22.21 40.13 -17.50
CA ALA A 757 -23.07 39.39 -16.59
C ALA A 757 -22.46 38.03 -16.24
N GLN A 758 -22.61 37.63 -14.97
CA GLN A 758 -22.39 36.24 -14.57
C GLN A 758 -23.57 35.39 -15.05
N ILE A 759 -23.29 34.40 -15.89
CA ILE A 759 -24.28 33.46 -16.43
C ILE A 759 -24.53 32.32 -15.44
N ALA A 760 -23.45 31.78 -14.87
CA ALA A 760 -23.51 30.65 -13.94
C ALA A 760 -22.38 30.72 -12.90
N GLY A 761 -22.58 30.07 -11.76
CA GLY A 761 -21.55 29.81 -10.76
C GLY A 761 -21.67 28.37 -10.28
N TYR A 762 -20.52 27.70 -10.17
CA TYR A 762 -20.40 26.29 -9.82
C TYR A 762 -19.60 26.17 -8.53
N GLN A 763 -20.16 25.49 -7.54
CA GLN A 763 -19.54 25.25 -6.23
C GLN A 763 -19.47 23.74 -5.98
N ASP A 764 -18.84 23.04 -6.92
CA ASP A 764 -18.78 21.57 -6.93
C ASP A 764 -17.55 21.02 -6.20
N HIS A 765 -16.52 21.84 -6.02
CA HIS A 765 -15.29 21.48 -5.30
C HIS A 765 -15.41 21.78 -3.80
N SER A 766 -14.81 20.93 -2.96
CA SER A 766 -14.78 21.16 -1.51
C SER A 766 -13.66 22.11 -1.05
N ALA A 767 -12.82 22.56 -1.98
CA ALA A 767 -11.68 23.45 -1.77
C ALA A 767 -11.53 24.42 -2.96
N ALA A 768 -10.44 25.18 -3.00
CA ALA A 768 -10.16 26.14 -4.08
C ALA A 768 -10.18 25.48 -5.48
N VAL A 769 -10.74 26.17 -6.46
CA VAL A 769 -10.70 25.75 -7.87
C VAL A 769 -9.47 26.37 -8.51
N LYS A 770 -8.54 25.55 -9.00
CA LYS A 770 -7.25 25.99 -9.55
C LYS A 770 -7.26 26.20 -11.05
N SER A 771 -8.09 25.47 -11.77
CA SER A 771 -8.01 25.40 -13.22
C SER A 771 -9.39 25.29 -13.87
N VAL A 772 -9.51 25.86 -15.07
CA VAL A 772 -10.68 25.79 -15.95
C VAL A 772 -10.24 25.57 -17.40
N ALA A 773 -10.95 24.72 -18.13
CA ALA A 773 -10.72 24.52 -19.57
C ALA A 773 -12.02 24.24 -20.31
N PHE A 774 -12.13 24.77 -21.54
CA PHE A 774 -13.22 24.45 -22.45
C PHE A 774 -12.82 23.39 -23.47
N SER A 775 -13.76 22.53 -23.85
CA SER A 775 -13.63 21.71 -25.06
C SER A 775 -13.66 22.59 -26.31
N ARG A 776 -13.08 22.10 -27.42
CA ARG A 776 -13.01 22.84 -28.70
C ARG A 776 -14.37 23.25 -29.26
N ASP A 777 -15.41 22.47 -29.02
CA ASP A 777 -16.78 22.78 -29.42
C ASP A 777 -17.50 23.79 -28.50
N GLY A 778 -16.90 24.09 -27.33
CA GLY A 778 -17.44 24.97 -26.30
C GLY A 778 -18.55 24.34 -25.45
N ARG A 779 -18.85 23.05 -25.64
CA ARG A 779 -19.94 22.36 -24.95
C ARG A 779 -19.56 21.90 -23.55
N LEU A 780 -18.32 21.46 -23.35
CA LEU A 780 -17.83 20.92 -22.09
C LEU A 780 -16.95 21.93 -21.38
N LEU A 781 -17.13 22.04 -20.06
CA LEU A 781 -16.28 22.79 -19.15
C LEU A 781 -15.68 21.84 -18.11
N ALA A 782 -14.35 21.79 -18.02
CA ALA A 782 -13.63 21.08 -16.99
C ALA A 782 -13.12 22.05 -15.92
N THR A 783 -13.21 21.66 -14.66
CA THR A 783 -12.67 22.39 -13.50
C THR A 783 -11.80 21.48 -12.66
N GLY A 784 -10.65 21.97 -12.20
CA GLY A 784 -9.71 21.21 -11.36
C GLY A 784 -9.49 21.92 -10.04
N GLY A 785 -9.43 21.16 -8.94
CA GLY A 785 -9.43 21.73 -7.60
C GLY A 785 -8.33 21.21 -6.68
N ASP A 786 -8.27 21.83 -5.50
CA ASP A 786 -7.40 21.42 -4.38
C ASP A 786 -7.90 20.17 -3.65
N ASP A 787 -9.11 19.72 -3.98
CA ASP A 787 -9.70 18.47 -3.50
C ASP A 787 -9.27 17.25 -4.33
N ASN A 788 -8.23 17.42 -5.16
CA ASN A 788 -7.63 16.40 -6.03
C ASN A 788 -8.59 15.86 -7.12
N ARG A 789 -9.68 16.57 -7.39
CA ARG A 789 -10.70 16.17 -8.36
C ARG A 789 -10.66 17.04 -9.60
N VAL A 790 -11.09 16.44 -10.71
CA VAL A 790 -11.47 17.18 -11.92
C VAL A 790 -12.95 16.94 -12.16
N ILE A 791 -13.69 18.01 -12.42
CA ILE A 791 -15.14 17.95 -12.62
C ILE A 791 -15.45 18.45 -14.03
N LEU A 792 -16.16 17.64 -14.80
CA LEU A 792 -16.57 17.94 -16.17
C LEU A 792 -18.07 18.18 -16.23
N ARG A 793 -18.46 19.29 -16.85
CA ARG A 793 -19.85 19.70 -17.01
C ARG A 793 -20.20 19.87 -18.48
N ASP A 794 -21.34 19.31 -18.87
CA ASP A 794 -22.00 19.62 -20.13
C ASP A 794 -22.84 20.89 -19.95
N LEU A 795 -22.58 21.92 -20.77
CA LEU A 795 -23.27 23.21 -20.68
C LEU A 795 -24.58 23.25 -21.49
N GLU A 796 -24.79 22.31 -22.41
CA GLU A 796 -26.01 22.22 -23.21
C GLU A 796 -26.99 21.16 -22.70
N GLY A 797 -26.48 20.14 -22.00
CA GLY A 797 -27.26 19.03 -21.45
C GLY A 797 -27.63 19.19 -19.97
N ASN A 798 -28.70 18.50 -19.54
CA ASN A 798 -29.09 18.41 -18.12
C ASN A 798 -28.47 17.17 -17.42
N GLN A 799 -27.25 16.79 -17.80
CA GLN A 799 -26.56 15.64 -17.18
C GLN A 799 -25.85 16.08 -15.90
N ALA A 800 -25.80 15.17 -14.91
CA ALA A 800 -25.00 15.39 -13.71
C ALA A 800 -23.51 15.58 -14.08
N PRO A 801 -22.78 16.45 -13.36
CA PRO A 801 -21.35 16.65 -13.59
C PRO A 801 -20.60 15.34 -13.38
N ARG A 802 -19.59 15.09 -14.21
CA ARG A 802 -18.74 13.89 -14.14
C ARG A 802 -17.51 14.21 -13.31
N VAL A 803 -17.23 13.38 -12.31
CA VAL A 803 -16.08 13.56 -11.42
C VAL A 803 -15.00 12.56 -11.81
N PHE A 804 -13.82 13.08 -12.10
CA PHE A 804 -12.61 12.32 -12.40
C PHE A 804 -11.73 12.33 -11.17
N THR A 805 -11.36 11.15 -10.71
CA THR A 805 -10.50 10.92 -9.55
C THR A 805 -9.22 10.22 -9.97
N GLY A 806 -8.17 10.35 -9.15
CA GLY A 806 -6.91 9.66 -9.33
C GLY A 806 -5.69 10.53 -9.04
N HIS A 807 -5.78 11.85 -9.19
CA HIS A 807 -4.72 12.71 -8.69
C HIS A 807 -4.58 12.58 -7.18
N ARG A 808 -3.33 12.57 -6.69
CA ARG A 808 -3.02 12.46 -5.25
C ARG A 808 -2.77 13.81 -4.60
N ASN A 809 -2.83 14.88 -5.39
CA ASN A 809 -2.63 16.26 -4.96
C ASN A 809 -3.36 17.22 -5.92
N MET A 810 -3.30 18.52 -5.63
CA MET A 810 -4.00 19.60 -6.32
C MET A 810 -3.82 19.55 -7.86
N VAL A 811 -4.89 19.88 -8.60
CA VAL A 811 -4.89 19.87 -10.08
C VAL A 811 -4.78 21.29 -10.66
N TYR A 812 -3.59 21.66 -11.12
CA TYR A 812 -3.27 23.04 -11.56
C TYR A 812 -3.37 23.28 -13.08
N GLY A 813 -3.19 22.24 -13.89
CA GLY A 813 -3.28 22.35 -15.35
C GLY A 813 -4.43 21.52 -15.89
N LEU A 814 -5.24 22.11 -16.77
CA LEU A 814 -6.28 21.40 -17.52
C LEU A 814 -6.25 21.80 -18.99
N ALA A 815 -6.42 20.82 -19.87
CA ALA A 815 -6.59 21.03 -21.30
C ALA A 815 -7.40 19.91 -21.95
N PHE A 816 -8.06 20.22 -23.07
CA PHE A 816 -8.71 19.22 -23.92
C PHE A 816 -7.86 18.92 -25.15
N ALA A 817 -7.74 17.63 -25.47
CA ALA A 817 -7.17 17.14 -26.73
C ALA A 817 -8.26 16.53 -27.60
N GLU A 818 -8.07 16.58 -28.91
CA GLU A 818 -8.82 15.70 -29.81
C GLU A 818 -8.28 14.27 -29.72
N HIS A 819 -9.15 13.30 -29.97
CA HIS A 819 -8.72 11.91 -30.03
C HIS A 819 -7.76 11.72 -31.22
N PRO A 820 -6.51 11.29 -30.99
CA PRO A 820 -5.48 11.27 -32.03
C PRO A 820 -5.77 10.27 -33.14
N ASP A 821 -6.45 9.17 -32.79
CA ASP A 821 -6.67 8.03 -33.70
C ASP A 821 -8.10 7.99 -34.28
N GLU A 822 -9.03 8.80 -33.77
CA GLU A 822 -10.47 8.74 -34.12
C GLU A 822 -11.10 10.14 -34.22
N PRO A 823 -11.06 10.76 -35.41
CA PRO A 823 -11.65 12.08 -35.63
C PRO A 823 -13.15 12.09 -35.33
N GLY A 824 -13.60 13.00 -34.48
CA GLY A 824 -15.01 13.13 -34.08
C GLY A 824 -15.43 12.29 -32.87
N ALA A 825 -14.54 11.47 -32.31
CA ALA A 825 -14.75 10.85 -31.01
C ALA A 825 -14.78 11.90 -29.88
N ALA A 826 -15.22 11.48 -28.68
CA ALA A 826 -15.20 12.33 -27.51
C ALA A 826 -13.77 12.87 -27.25
N PRO A 827 -13.61 14.15 -26.88
CA PRO A 827 -12.30 14.72 -26.65
C PRO A 827 -11.64 14.07 -25.43
N LEU A 828 -10.31 14.05 -25.43
CA LEU A 828 -9.54 13.62 -24.28
C LEU A 828 -9.40 14.79 -23.31
N LEU A 829 -9.52 14.50 -22.01
CA LEU A 829 -9.23 15.45 -20.94
C LEU A 829 -7.83 15.18 -20.42
N VAL A 830 -6.99 16.20 -20.37
CA VAL A 830 -5.63 16.10 -19.81
C VAL A 830 -5.55 17.00 -18.59
N ALA A 831 -5.09 16.44 -17.48
CA ALA A 831 -4.79 17.20 -16.28
C ALA A 831 -3.36 17.01 -15.81
N ALA A 832 -2.82 18.07 -15.22
CA ALA A 832 -1.52 18.12 -14.59
C ALA A 832 -1.67 18.44 -13.11
N GLY A 833 -0.99 17.66 -12.26
CA GLY A 833 -1.12 17.74 -10.81
C GLY A 833 0.18 18.08 -10.08
N PHE A 834 0.02 18.54 -8.83
CA PHE A 834 1.11 18.69 -7.87
C PHE A 834 1.71 17.36 -7.44
N ASP A 835 1.04 16.24 -7.73
CA ASP A 835 1.53 14.88 -7.55
C ASP A 835 2.64 14.49 -8.55
N ARG A 836 3.05 15.44 -9.42
CA ARG A 836 4.11 15.31 -10.44
C ARG A 836 3.69 14.45 -11.64
N THR A 837 2.41 14.20 -11.79
CA THR A 837 1.86 13.36 -12.86
C THR A 837 1.01 14.16 -13.82
N LEU A 838 0.87 13.65 -15.03
CA LEU A 838 -0.17 14.06 -15.95
C LEU A 838 -1.09 12.87 -16.23
N ARG A 839 -2.39 13.10 -16.19
CA ARG A 839 -3.40 12.08 -16.46
C ARG A 839 -4.18 12.44 -17.71
N VAL A 840 -4.43 11.44 -18.55
CA VAL A 840 -5.29 11.56 -19.73
C VAL A 840 -6.49 10.67 -19.54
N TRP A 841 -7.68 11.25 -19.68
CA TRP A 841 -8.94 10.53 -19.63
C TRP A 841 -9.73 10.67 -20.93
N ASP A 842 -10.54 9.67 -21.23
CA ASP A 842 -11.68 9.86 -22.13
C ASP A 842 -12.75 10.69 -21.42
N SER A 843 -13.13 11.85 -21.98
CA SER A 843 -14.09 12.77 -21.36
C SER A 843 -15.50 12.16 -21.22
N SER A 844 -15.83 11.16 -22.03
CA SER A 844 -17.17 10.56 -22.04
C SER A 844 -17.34 9.40 -21.04
N SER A 845 -16.32 8.56 -20.89
CA SER A 845 -16.35 7.41 -19.96
C SER A 845 -15.62 7.65 -18.63
N ALA A 846 -14.81 8.70 -18.51
CA ALA A 846 -13.86 8.90 -17.42
C ALA A 846 -12.77 7.82 -17.30
N ALA A 847 -12.54 7.06 -18.37
CA ALA A 847 -11.49 6.05 -18.43
C ALA A 847 -10.13 6.72 -18.28
N THR A 848 -9.30 6.25 -17.36
CA THR A 848 -7.89 6.64 -17.37
C THR A 848 -7.22 5.92 -18.54
N LEU A 849 -6.74 6.68 -19.52
CA LEU A 849 -6.10 6.16 -20.72
C LEU A 849 -4.58 6.13 -20.57
N ARG A 850 -3.99 7.20 -20.01
CA ARG A 850 -2.54 7.32 -19.81
C ARG A 850 -2.24 8.05 -18.51
N LEU A 851 -1.10 7.68 -17.93
CA LEU A 851 -0.42 8.40 -16.86
C LEU A 851 1.01 8.71 -17.30
N PHE A 852 1.35 9.98 -17.38
CA PHE A 852 2.71 10.42 -17.66
C PHE A 852 3.43 10.77 -16.37
N GLN A 853 4.65 10.25 -16.24
CA GLN A 853 5.54 10.49 -15.11
C GLN A 853 6.93 10.81 -15.62
N GLY A 854 7.58 11.76 -14.97
CA GLY A 854 8.96 12.12 -15.32
C GLY A 854 9.43 13.42 -14.72
N HIS A 855 8.51 14.35 -14.41
CA HIS A 855 8.85 15.56 -13.65
C HIS A 855 9.32 15.21 -12.24
N SER A 856 10.33 15.93 -11.75
CA SER A 856 10.84 15.75 -10.39
C SER A 856 10.14 16.65 -9.36
N ALA A 857 9.30 17.58 -9.82
CA ALA A 857 8.52 18.50 -9.00
C ALA A 857 7.11 18.72 -9.59
N ALA A 858 6.27 19.49 -8.89
CA ALA A 858 4.89 19.76 -9.28
C ALA A 858 4.76 20.33 -10.70
N VAL A 859 3.74 19.89 -11.43
CA VAL A 859 3.42 20.36 -12.78
C VAL A 859 2.33 21.42 -12.68
N ASN A 860 2.63 22.64 -13.14
CA ASN A 860 1.76 23.79 -13.00
C ASN A 860 0.94 24.07 -14.26
N GLY A 861 1.63 24.06 -15.41
CA GLY A 861 1.09 24.51 -16.69
C GLY A 861 1.03 23.39 -17.70
N ILE A 862 0.00 23.43 -18.56
CA ILE A 862 -0.20 22.47 -19.63
C ILE A 862 -0.73 23.16 -20.89
N ASP A 863 -0.23 22.73 -22.03
CA ASP A 863 -0.74 23.11 -23.34
C ASP A 863 -0.73 21.91 -24.30
N ILE A 864 -1.61 21.93 -25.30
CA ILE A 864 -1.80 20.83 -26.26
C ILE A 864 -1.70 21.37 -27.67
N HIS A 865 -0.70 20.88 -28.41
CA HIS A 865 -0.47 21.28 -29.79
C HIS A 865 0.00 20.10 -30.64
N GLY A 866 -0.54 19.95 -31.85
CA GLY A 866 -0.06 18.98 -32.84
C GLY A 866 -0.08 17.51 -32.39
N GLY A 867 -1.01 17.13 -31.50
CA GLY A 867 -1.04 15.77 -30.93
C GLY A 867 0.01 15.51 -29.85
N SER A 868 0.66 16.55 -29.34
CA SER A 868 1.56 16.50 -28.20
C SER A 868 1.02 17.33 -27.02
N ILE A 869 1.32 16.88 -25.81
CA ILE A 869 1.16 17.64 -24.57
C ILE A 869 2.49 18.31 -24.25
N PHE A 870 2.45 19.58 -23.85
CA PHE A 870 3.57 20.31 -23.30
C PHE A 870 3.27 20.64 -21.84
N SER A 871 4.18 20.27 -20.93
CA SER A 871 3.96 20.44 -19.50
C SER A 871 5.12 21.17 -18.83
N ALA A 872 4.82 22.22 -18.09
CA ALA A 872 5.78 23.01 -17.33
C ALA A 872 5.74 22.67 -15.84
N ALA A 873 6.91 22.52 -15.23
CA ALA A 873 7.01 22.13 -13.83
C ALA A 873 8.02 22.96 -13.04
N ASN A 874 7.89 22.87 -11.71
CA ASN A 874 8.78 23.51 -10.74
C ASN A 874 10.24 23.02 -10.80
N ASP A 875 10.52 21.94 -11.53
CA ASP A 875 11.86 21.42 -11.73
C ASP A 875 12.67 22.20 -12.80
N GLY A 876 12.05 23.21 -13.41
CA GLY A 876 12.66 24.02 -14.46
C GLY A 876 12.69 23.35 -15.82
N SER A 877 11.90 22.29 -16.01
CA SER A 877 11.73 21.63 -17.31
C SER A 877 10.34 21.87 -17.89
N VAL A 878 10.32 22.04 -19.21
CA VAL A 878 9.13 21.76 -20.01
C VAL A 878 9.33 20.40 -20.66
N ARG A 879 8.30 19.57 -20.71
CA ARG A 879 8.35 18.25 -21.36
C ARG A 879 7.30 18.13 -22.43
N ARG A 880 7.68 17.52 -23.56
CA ARG A 880 6.79 17.12 -24.65
C ARG A 880 6.42 15.65 -24.50
N TRP A 881 5.14 15.35 -24.58
CA TRP A 881 4.60 13.99 -24.50
C TRP A 881 3.71 13.70 -25.71
N GLY A 882 3.79 12.50 -26.27
CA GLY A 882 2.89 12.08 -27.34
C GLY A 882 1.52 11.67 -26.80
N LEU A 883 0.44 12.11 -27.44
CA LEU A 883 -0.94 11.69 -27.10
C LEU A 883 -1.36 10.35 -27.70
N SER A 884 -0.54 9.76 -28.57
CA SER A 884 -0.90 8.53 -29.31
C SER A 884 -1.24 7.34 -28.41
N LEU A 885 -2.22 6.54 -28.84
CA LEU A 885 -2.71 5.37 -28.10
C LEU A 885 -2.46 4.03 -28.84
N PRO A 886 -1.22 3.70 -29.28
CA PRO A 886 -0.95 2.60 -30.22
C PRO A 886 -1.35 1.18 -29.80
N TYR A 887 -1.67 0.95 -28.52
CA TYR A 887 -1.94 -0.37 -27.95
C TYR A 887 -3.27 -0.45 -27.20
N GLN A 888 -4.07 0.61 -27.26
CA GLN A 888 -5.38 0.63 -26.64
C GLN A 888 -6.37 1.36 -27.53
N ARG A 889 -7.61 0.89 -27.53
CA ARG A 889 -8.69 1.53 -28.27
C ARG A 889 -9.98 1.45 -27.47
N LEU A 890 -10.73 2.53 -27.48
CA LEU A 890 -12.06 2.60 -26.89
C LEU A 890 -13.06 2.85 -28.02
N LEU A 891 -13.69 1.79 -28.49
CA LEU A 891 -14.63 1.84 -29.61
C LEU A 891 -16.04 2.14 -29.09
N GLU A 892 -16.74 3.07 -29.75
CA GLU A 892 -18.20 3.21 -29.63
C GLU A 892 -18.87 2.14 -30.48
N VAL A 893 -19.69 1.31 -29.84
CA VAL A 893 -20.43 0.21 -30.47
C VAL A 893 -21.66 0.81 -31.15
N PRO A 894 -21.78 0.70 -32.49
CA PRO A 894 -22.91 1.22 -33.21
C PRO A 894 -24.13 0.31 -32.96
N GLU A 895 -25.12 0.88 -32.24
CA GLU A 895 -26.41 0.26 -31.87
C GLU A 895 -26.28 -0.93 -30.88
N GLY A 896 -27.03 -0.86 -29.78
CA GLY A 896 -27.05 -1.89 -28.74
C GLY A 896 -25.97 -1.70 -27.67
N GLU A 897 -26.20 -2.28 -26.49
CA GLU A 897 -25.23 -2.30 -25.39
C GLU A 897 -24.43 -3.62 -25.43
N PRO A 898 -23.09 -3.60 -25.44
CA PRO A 898 -22.31 -4.83 -25.50
C PRO A 898 -22.41 -5.60 -24.18
N ALA A 899 -22.80 -6.87 -24.26
CA ALA A 899 -22.98 -7.77 -23.14
C ALA A 899 -21.84 -8.81 -23.04
N SER A 900 -21.34 -9.29 -24.18
CA SER A 900 -20.31 -10.33 -24.23
C SER A 900 -19.32 -10.13 -25.37
N ALA A 901 -18.09 -10.59 -25.17
CA ALA A 901 -17.04 -10.51 -26.17
C ALA A 901 -16.24 -11.82 -26.24
N ALA A 902 -15.83 -12.21 -27.44
CA ALA A 902 -14.96 -13.36 -27.66
C ALA A 902 -13.94 -13.09 -28.79
N ILE A 903 -12.68 -13.44 -28.56
CA ILE A 903 -11.59 -13.31 -29.52
C ILE A 903 -11.36 -14.66 -30.20
N SER A 904 -11.30 -14.65 -31.54
CA SER A 904 -11.04 -15.85 -32.31
C SER A 904 -9.64 -16.43 -32.00
N PRO A 905 -9.45 -17.76 -32.01
CA PRO A 905 -8.17 -18.40 -31.66
C PRO A 905 -6.99 -17.92 -32.51
N ASP A 906 -7.25 -17.58 -33.77
CA ASP A 906 -6.28 -17.05 -34.72
C ASP A 906 -6.00 -15.54 -34.54
N GLY A 907 -6.76 -14.86 -33.69
CA GLY A 907 -6.61 -13.43 -33.41
C GLY A 907 -6.97 -12.50 -34.57
N ARG A 908 -7.80 -12.98 -35.52
CA ARG A 908 -8.26 -12.20 -36.68
C ARG A 908 -9.59 -11.50 -36.44
N PHE A 909 -10.44 -12.06 -35.58
CA PHE A 909 -11.81 -11.60 -35.38
C PHE A 909 -12.14 -11.42 -33.91
N LEU A 910 -13.05 -10.48 -33.66
CA LEU A 910 -13.68 -10.23 -32.37
C LEU A 910 -15.19 -10.32 -32.57
N ALA A 911 -15.83 -11.28 -31.89
CA ALA A 911 -17.28 -11.38 -31.83
C ALA A 911 -17.81 -10.61 -30.61
N LEU A 912 -18.88 -9.86 -30.82
CA LEU A 912 -19.52 -9.03 -29.81
C LEU A 912 -21.01 -9.34 -29.76
N GLY A 913 -21.49 -9.76 -28.60
CA GLY A 913 -22.90 -9.99 -28.32
C GLY A 913 -23.51 -8.79 -27.63
N LEU A 914 -24.75 -8.46 -27.99
CA LEU A 914 -25.44 -7.27 -27.52
C LEU A 914 -26.62 -7.62 -26.60
N ALA A 915 -26.95 -6.69 -25.72
CA ALA A 915 -28.06 -6.77 -24.78
C ALA A 915 -29.43 -6.86 -25.47
N ASP A 916 -29.54 -6.40 -26.71
CA ASP A 916 -30.75 -6.51 -27.53
C ASP A 916 -30.85 -7.84 -28.31
N GLY A 917 -29.89 -8.76 -28.11
CA GLY A 917 -29.81 -10.04 -28.80
C GLY A 917 -29.04 -9.99 -30.12
N GLY A 918 -28.53 -8.84 -30.53
CA GLY A 918 -27.72 -8.69 -31.74
C GLY A 918 -26.33 -9.33 -31.62
N LEU A 919 -25.77 -9.70 -32.76
CA LEU A 919 -24.41 -10.23 -32.89
C LEU A 919 -23.62 -9.41 -33.91
N GLN A 920 -22.43 -8.97 -33.53
CA GLN A 920 -21.52 -8.21 -34.39
C GLN A 920 -20.16 -8.90 -34.48
N LEU A 921 -19.52 -8.84 -35.65
CA LEU A 921 -18.17 -9.34 -35.86
C LEU A 921 -17.26 -8.22 -36.37
N TYR A 922 -16.12 -8.06 -35.71
CA TYR A 922 -15.11 -7.06 -36.00
C TYR A 922 -13.79 -7.71 -36.45
N ALA A 923 -13.06 -7.01 -37.31
CA ALA A 923 -11.67 -7.33 -37.62
C ALA A 923 -10.74 -6.89 -36.49
N LEU A 924 -9.76 -7.72 -36.11
CA LEU A 924 -8.63 -7.33 -35.28
C LEU A 924 -7.40 -7.06 -36.16
N PRO A 925 -6.57 -6.05 -35.85
CA PRO A 925 -6.65 -5.16 -34.68
C PRO A 925 -7.44 -3.86 -34.91
N ASN A 926 -7.86 -3.58 -36.15
CA ASN A 926 -8.38 -2.27 -36.55
C ASN A 926 -9.85 -2.04 -36.18
N LEU A 927 -10.52 -2.99 -35.51
CA LEU A 927 -11.92 -2.94 -35.09
C LEU A 927 -12.87 -2.46 -36.20
N ALA A 928 -12.62 -2.86 -37.44
CA ALA A 928 -13.56 -2.61 -38.53
C ALA A 928 -14.74 -3.58 -38.40
N LEU A 929 -15.97 -3.06 -38.37
CA LEU A 929 -17.18 -3.88 -38.38
C LEU A 929 -17.28 -4.64 -39.71
N LEU A 930 -17.29 -5.97 -39.66
CA LEU A 930 -17.35 -6.86 -40.83
C LEU A 930 -18.75 -7.41 -41.08
N HIS A 931 -19.47 -7.75 -40.00
CA HIS A 931 -20.78 -8.36 -40.09
C HIS A 931 -21.66 -7.94 -38.90
N ARG A 932 -22.96 -7.77 -39.15
CA ARG A 932 -23.98 -7.49 -38.14
C ARG A 932 -25.18 -8.39 -38.40
N GLU A 933 -25.62 -9.07 -37.36
CA GLU A 933 -26.83 -9.88 -37.34
C GLU A 933 -27.71 -9.41 -36.17
N PRO A 934 -28.63 -8.45 -36.42
CA PRO A 934 -29.46 -7.85 -35.35
C PRO A 934 -30.53 -8.81 -34.82
N THR A 935 -30.81 -9.92 -35.52
CA THR A 935 -31.81 -10.91 -35.12
C THR A 935 -31.19 -12.23 -34.69
N ALA A 936 -29.95 -12.18 -34.18
CA ALA A 936 -29.25 -13.38 -33.73
C ALA A 936 -30.01 -14.08 -32.59
N HIS A 937 -30.45 -13.34 -31.57
CA HIS A 937 -31.33 -13.82 -30.51
C HIS A 937 -32.54 -12.89 -30.35
N ALA A 938 -33.66 -13.41 -29.83
CA ALA A 938 -34.87 -12.62 -29.57
C ALA A 938 -34.82 -11.83 -28.25
N GLU A 939 -33.90 -12.21 -27.36
CA GLU A 939 -33.59 -11.57 -26.10
C GLU A 939 -32.06 -11.46 -25.96
N GLU A 940 -31.59 -10.91 -24.85
CA GLU A 940 -30.18 -10.66 -24.57
C GLU A 940 -29.26 -11.86 -24.86
N LEU A 941 -28.16 -11.59 -25.57
CA LEU A 941 -27.11 -12.55 -25.86
C LEU A 941 -26.08 -12.53 -24.73
N GLN A 942 -25.92 -13.65 -24.03
CA GLN A 942 -25.14 -13.74 -22.81
C GLN A 942 -23.67 -14.10 -23.01
N ARG A 943 -23.37 -15.18 -23.73
CA ARG A 943 -21.99 -15.65 -23.90
C ARG A 943 -21.73 -16.14 -25.31
N LEU A 944 -20.49 -15.90 -25.73
CA LEU A 944 -19.92 -16.31 -26.99
C LEU A 944 -18.70 -17.20 -26.75
N ASP A 945 -18.54 -18.21 -27.58
CA ASP A 945 -17.30 -18.98 -27.63
C ASP A 945 -16.98 -19.39 -29.06
N PHE A 946 -15.71 -19.34 -29.44
CA PHE A 946 -15.24 -19.82 -30.74
C PHE A 946 -14.78 -21.26 -30.62
N SER A 947 -15.03 -22.06 -31.67
CA SER A 947 -14.41 -23.38 -31.77
C SER A 947 -12.88 -23.26 -31.76
N PRO A 948 -12.14 -24.29 -31.29
CA PRO A 948 -10.68 -24.25 -31.22
C PRO A 948 -9.99 -23.95 -32.56
N ASP A 949 -10.62 -24.31 -33.68
CA ASP A 949 -10.14 -24.02 -35.04
C ASP A 949 -10.61 -22.66 -35.60
N GLY A 950 -11.43 -21.92 -34.86
CA GLY A 950 -11.98 -20.61 -35.22
C GLY A 950 -13.04 -20.62 -36.32
N ARG A 951 -13.49 -21.80 -36.79
CA ARG A 951 -14.44 -21.92 -37.91
C ARG A 951 -15.90 -21.83 -37.49
N LEU A 952 -16.19 -22.08 -36.22
CA LEU A 952 -17.52 -21.95 -35.64
C LEU A 952 -17.50 -20.95 -34.49
N LEU A 953 -18.63 -20.28 -34.32
CA LEU A 953 -18.95 -19.43 -33.18
C LEU A 953 -20.26 -19.93 -32.58
N ALA A 954 -20.29 -20.14 -31.27
CA ALA A 954 -21.50 -20.46 -30.52
C ALA A 954 -21.99 -19.20 -29.81
N SER A 955 -23.29 -18.96 -29.82
CA SER A 955 -23.94 -17.91 -29.05
C SER A 955 -25.09 -18.48 -28.22
N GLY A 956 -25.12 -18.17 -26.92
CA GLY A 956 -26.23 -18.46 -26.03
C GLY A 956 -27.03 -17.19 -25.71
N GLY A 957 -28.35 -17.30 -25.62
CA GLY A 957 -29.20 -16.16 -25.27
C GLY A 957 -30.30 -16.51 -24.27
N PHE A 958 -30.91 -15.46 -23.74
CA PHE A 958 -32.06 -15.54 -22.83
C PHE A 958 -33.33 -16.05 -23.51
N ASP A 959 -33.34 -16.13 -24.85
CA ASP A 959 -34.40 -16.77 -25.64
C ASP A 959 -34.44 -18.32 -25.51
N GLY A 960 -33.63 -18.90 -24.60
CA GLY A 960 -33.55 -20.33 -24.33
C GLY A 960 -32.92 -21.15 -25.46
N LYS A 961 -32.23 -20.49 -26.40
CA LYS A 961 -31.62 -21.13 -27.57
C LYS A 961 -30.13 -20.84 -27.63
N ALA A 962 -29.36 -21.84 -28.01
CA ALA A 962 -27.99 -21.63 -28.45
C ALA A 962 -27.93 -21.73 -29.98
N ARG A 963 -27.08 -20.94 -30.64
CA ARG A 963 -26.94 -20.92 -32.10
C ARG A 963 -25.49 -21.11 -32.48
N LEU A 964 -25.27 -21.87 -33.55
CA LEU A 964 -23.96 -22.07 -34.16
C LEU A 964 -23.88 -21.30 -35.46
N TRP A 965 -22.78 -20.57 -35.62
CA TRP A 965 -22.48 -19.72 -36.77
C TRP A 965 -21.19 -20.20 -37.41
N GLN A 966 -21.20 -20.39 -38.71
CA GLN A 966 -19.99 -20.61 -39.48
C GLN A 966 -19.28 -19.28 -39.70
N VAL A 967 -18.01 -19.22 -39.35
CA VAL A 967 -17.15 -18.04 -39.48
C VAL A 967 -16.37 -18.18 -40.77
N LEU A 968 -16.69 -17.34 -41.76
CA LEU A 968 -16.01 -17.37 -43.05
C LEU A 968 -14.70 -16.58 -43.00
N PRO A 969 -13.68 -16.94 -43.83
CA PRO A 969 -12.40 -16.24 -43.84
C PRO A 969 -12.46 -14.75 -44.20
N ASP A 970 -13.55 -14.31 -44.84
CA ASP A 970 -13.85 -12.92 -45.20
C ASP A 970 -14.56 -12.13 -44.07
N GLY A 971 -14.81 -12.77 -42.92
CA GLY A 971 -15.43 -12.13 -41.75
C GLY A 971 -16.95 -12.08 -41.80
N ARG A 972 -17.60 -12.93 -42.60
CA ARG A 972 -19.05 -13.10 -42.58
C ARG A 972 -19.45 -14.24 -41.65
N LEU A 973 -20.53 -14.05 -40.89
CA LEU A 973 -21.18 -15.10 -40.12
C LEU A 973 -22.32 -15.71 -40.95
N VAL A 974 -22.40 -17.04 -40.99
CA VAL A 974 -23.48 -17.78 -41.63
C VAL A 974 -24.19 -18.65 -40.59
N PRO A 975 -25.51 -18.51 -40.38
CA PRO A 975 -26.23 -19.39 -39.47
C PRO A 975 -26.08 -20.86 -39.90
N SER A 976 -25.60 -21.72 -39.00
CA SER A 976 -25.41 -23.15 -39.24
C SER A 976 -26.55 -23.96 -38.62
N ARG A 977 -26.75 -23.81 -37.31
CA ARG A 977 -27.71 -24.61 -36.52
C ARG A 977 -28.26 -23.81 -35.34
N THR A 978 -29.46 -24.18 -34.91
CA THR A 978 -30.07 -23.72 -33.66
C THR A 978 -30.21 -24.93 -32.74
N LEU A 979 -29.55 -24.88 -31.59
CA LEU A 979 -29.57 -25.87 -30.54
C LEU A 979 -30.74 -25.55 -29.61
N VAL A 980 -31.69 -26.49 -29.51
CA VAL A 980 -32.96 -26.31 -28.79
C VAL A 980 -33.14 -27.40 -27.74
N GLY A 981 -33.82 -27.07 -26.65
CA GLY A 981 -34.24 -28.04 -25.63
C GLY A 981 -34.22 -27.50 -24.20
N HIS A 982 -33.51 -26.40 -23.95
CA HIS A 982 -33.64 -25.65 -22.70
C HIS A 982 -35.03 -25.01 -22.57
N VAL A 983 -35.55 -24.99 -21.35
CA VAL A 983 -36.88 -24.42 -21.01
C VAL A 983 -36.76 -22.97 -20.52
N ASP A 984 -35.57 -22.59 -20.07
CA ASP A 984 -35.22 -21.26 -19.56
C ASP A 984 -33.97 -20.71 -20.27
N ALA A 985 -33.56 -19.50 -19.91
CA ALA A 985 -32.42 -18.78 -20.47
C ALA A 985 -31.10 -19.60 -20.44
N ILE A 986 -30.28 -19.44 -21.48
CA ILE A 986 -28.92 -19.99 -21.53
C ILE A 986 -27.94 -18.91 -21.13
N HIS A 987 -27.13 -19.16 -20.09
CA HIS A 987 -26.18 -18.18 -19.57
C HIS A 987 -24.75 -18.38 -20.07
N ALA A 988 -24.32 -19.62 -20.31
CA ALA A 988 -22.97 -19.89 -20.83
C ALA A 988 -22.97 -20.96 -21.93
N VAL A 989 -21.99 -20.86 -22.82
CA VAL A 989 -21.71 -21.82 -23.88
C VAL A 989 -20.21 -22.09 -23.92
N ALA A 990 -19.81 -23.33 -24.20
CA ALA A 990 -18.40 -23.71 -24.33
C ALA A 990 -18.22 -24.79 -25.39
N PHE A 991 -17.19 -24.69 -26.22
CA PHE A 991 -16.77 -25.77 -27.11
C PHE A 991 -15.88 -26.79 -26.41
N SER A 992 -16.00 -28.05 -26.80
CA SER A 992 -15.02 -29.08 -26.44
C SER A 992 -13.66 -28.79 -27.11
N PRO A 993 -12.53 -29.25 -26.53
CA PRO A 993 -11.20 -29.02 -27.10
C PRO A 993 -10.99 -29.56 -28.51
N ASP A 994 -11.77 -30.56 -28.93
CA ASP A 994 -11.79 -31.10 -30.30
C ASP A 994 -12.77 -30.37 -31.24
N GLY A 995 -13.58 -29.45 -30.72
CA GLY A 995 -14.60 -28.69 -31.43
C GLY A 995 -15.81 -29.51 -31.88
N GLN A 996 -15.96 -30.76 -31.45
CA GLN A 996 -17.05 -31.64 -31.91
C GLN A 996 -18.33 -31.49 -31.07
N THR A 997 -18.20 -31.05 -29.82
CA THR A 997 -19.32 -30.92 -28.87
C THR A 997 -19.42 -29.49 -28.36
N VAL A 998 -20.64 -29.01 -28.11
CA VAL A 998 -20.93 -27.73 -27.44
C VAL A 998 -21.71 -28.01 -26.17
N ALA A 999 -21.22 -27.48 -25.05
CA ALA A 999 -21.92 -27.50 -23.79
C ALA A 999 -22.66 -26.18 -23.57
N THR A 1000 -23.86 -26.24 -22.99
CA THR A 1000 -24.69 -25.09 -22.65
C THR A 1000 -25.11 -25.17 -21.17
N ALA A 1001 -25.08 -24.03 -20.48
CA ALA A 1001 -25.53 -23.88 -19.10
C ALA A 1001 -26.89 -23.15 -19.06
N GLY A 1002 -27.93 -23.84 -18.59
CA GLY A 1002 -29.29 -23.30 -18.53
C GLY A 1002 -29.75 -22.91 -17.13
N TYR A 1003 -30.59 -21.88 -17.05
CA TYR A 1003 -31.31 -21.49 -15.83
C TYR A 1003 -32.38 -22.50 -15.42
N ASP A 1004 -32.71 -23.44 -16.30
CA ASP A 1004 -33.56 -24.60 -16.03
C ASP A 1004 -32.87 -25.69 -15.19
N GLY A 1005 -31.62 -25.45 -14.76
CA GLY A 1005 -30.84 -26.40 -13.96
C GLY A 1005 -30.34 -27.59 -14.77
N GLN A 1006 -30.17 -27.40 -16.09
CA GLN A 1006 -29.67 -28.41 -17.00
C GLN A 1006 -28.40 -27.97 -17.70
N ILE A 1007 -27.55 -28.95 -18.00
CA ILE A 1007 -26.41 -28.82 -18.91
C ILE A 1007 -26.79 -29.52 -20.21
N GLY A 1008 -26.81 -28.79 -21.32
CA GLY A 1008 -27.01 -29.37 -22.65
C GLY A 1008 -25.67 -29.73 -23.28
N LEU A 1009 -25.55 -30.94 -23.84
CA LEU A 1009 -24.39 -31.40 -24.61
C LEU A 1009 -24.84 -31.68 -26.05
N PHE A 1010 -24.37 -30.86 -26.99
CA PHE A 1010 -24.80 -30.90 -28.38
C PHE A 1010 -23.66 -31.28 -29.31
N ASP A 1011 -23.92 -32.24 -30.20
CA ASP A 1011 -23.01 -32.53 -31.31
C ASP A 1011 -23.06 -31.40 -32.35
N THR A 1012 -21.90 -30.86 -32.72
CA THR A 1012 -21.78 -29.68 -33.59
C THR A 1012 -22.20 -29.94 -35.04
N ALA A 1013 -22.06 -31.18 -35.52
CA ALA A 1013 -22.39 -31.55 -36.90
C ALA A 1013 -23.89 -31.80 -37.10
N SER A 1014 -24.49 -32.56 -36.19
CA SER A 1014 -25.90 -32.99 -36.25
C SER A 1014 -26.84 -32.04 -35.51
N GLY A 1015 -26.36 -31.30 -34.50
CA GLY A 1015 -27.18 -30.50 -33.59
C GLY A 1015 -27.96 -31.34 -32.56
N ALA A 1016 -27.72 -32.65 -32.48
CA ALA A 1016 -28.38 -33.52 -31.52
C ALA A 1016 -27.88 -33.23 -30.10
N GLY A 1017 -28.80 -32.96 -29.18
CA GLY A 1017 -28.52 -32.61 -27.79
C GLY A 1017 -28.90 -33.71 -26.80
N LYS A 1018 -28.10 -33.86 -25.75
CA LYS A 1018 -28.43 -34.63 -24.54
C LYS A 1018 -28.37 -33.69 -23.33
N PHE A 1019 -29.22 -33.91 -22.33
CA PHE A 1019 -29.31 -33.03 -21.16
C PHE A 1019 -28.94 -33.75 -19.87
N ILE A 1020 -28.16 -33.08 -19.02
CA ILE A 1020 -27.77 -33.52 -17.68
C ILE A 1020 -28.47 -32.60 -16.68
N SER A 1021 -29.21 -33.16 -15.72
CA SER A 1021 -29.86 -32.37 -14.68
C SER A 1021 -28.97 -32.27 -13.44
N THR A 1022 -28.73 -31.05 -12.94
CA THR A 1022 -27.93 -30.81 -11.73
C THR A 1022 -28.77 -30.86 -10.44
N THR A 1023 -30.07 -31.17 -10.56
CA THR A 1023 -31.07 -31.42 -9.49
C THR A 1023 -31.45 -30.26 -8.56
N ARG A 1024 -30.68 -29.16 -8.40
CA ARG A 1024 -31.00 -28.08 -7.43
C ARG A 1024 -30.44 -26.65 -7.71
N GLY A 1025 -30.62 -26.08 -8.89
CA GLY A 1025 -30.36 -24.62 -9.06
C GLY A 1025 -30.12 -24.18 -10.50
N GLN A 1026 -29.85 -22.89 -10.69
CA GLN A 1026 -29.46 -22.32 -11.98
C GLN A 1026 -27.98 -22.62 -12.30
N VAL A 1027 -27.70 -23.18 -13.48
CA VAL A 1027 -26.31 -23.39 -13.93
C VAL A 1027 -25.82 -22.11 -14.62
N LEU A 1028 -24.80 -21.45 -14.07
CA LEU A 1028 -24.29 -20.18 -14.58
C LEU A 1028 -23.07 -20.33 -15.49
N SER A 1029 -22.21 -21.32 -15.25
CA SER A 1029 -21.03 -21.56 -16.09
C SER A 1029 -20.88 -23.04 -16.40
N VAL A 1030 -20.36 -23.32 -17.59
CA VAL A 1030 -19.96 -24.64 -18.04
C VAL A 1030 -18.62 -24.55 -18.75
N ALA A 1031 -17.73 -25.50 -18.48
CA ALA A 1031 -16.41 -25.57 -19.12
C ALA A 1031 -15.96 -27.03 -19.31
N PHE A 1032 -15.23 -27.30 -20.39
CA PHE A 1032 -14.64 -28.61 -20.63
C PHE A 1032 -13.27 -28.75 -19.96
N GLY A 1033 -12.97 -29.96 -19.49
CA GLY A 1033 -11.60 -30.34 -19.15
C GLY A 1033 -10.71 -30.44 -20.41
N PRO A 1034 -9.37 -30.40 -20.28
CA PRO A 1034 -8.45 -30.34 -21.42
C PRO A 1034 -8.54 -31.53 -22.38
N ASN A 1035 -8.93 -32.68 -21.86
CA ASN A 1035 -9.11 -33.92 -22.63
C ASN A 1035 -10.49 -34.02 -23.29
N GLY A 1036 -11.42 -33.10 -23.01
CA GLY A 1036 -12.79 -33.12 -23.53
C GLY A 1036 -13.68 -34.22 -22.95
N GLN A 1037 -13.19 -35.01 -21.99
CA GLN A 1037 -13.93 -36.13 -21.38
C GLN A 1037 -14.72 -35.71 -20.13
N LEU A 1038 -14.36 -34.56 -19.55
CA LEU A 1038 -14.95 -34.02 -18.34
C LEU A 1038 -15.62 -32.68 -18.63
N VAL A 1039 -16.73 -32.42 -17.94
CA VAL A 1039 -17.43 -31.14 -17.94
C VAL A 1039 -17.55 -30.64 -16.51
N TYR A 1040 -17.20 -29.37 -16.31
CA TYR A 1040 -17.32 -28.67 -15.04
C TYR A 1040 -18.50 -27.72 -15.11
N SER A 1041 -19.35 -27.71 -14.07
CA SER A 1041 -20.49 -26.79 -13.98
C SER A 1041 -20.47 -26.01 -12.67
N ALA A 1042 -20.78 -24.72 -12.75
CA ALA A 1042 -20.98 -23.83 -11.62
C ALA A 1042 -22.48 -23.61 -11.38
N ASP A 1043 -22.96 -24.00 -10.20
CA ASP A 1043 -24.36 -23.87 -9.82
C ASP A 1043 -24.54 -22.72 -8.82
N ARG A 1044 -25.53 -21.84 -9.08
CA ARG A 1044 -25.69 -20.58 -8.34
C ARG A 1044 -26.15 -20.79 -6.91
N ASP A 1045 -27.18 -21.62 -6.74
CA ASP A 1045 -28.03 -21.62 -5.54
C ASP A 1045 -27.45 -22.46 -4.39
N ASP A 1046 -26.62 -23.45 -4.71
CA ASP A 1046 -25.92 -24.29 -3.72
C ASP A 1046 -24.41 -24.01 -3.64
N GLY A 1047 -23.89 -23.12 -4.48
CA GLY A 1047 -22.48 -22.70 -4.50
C GLY A 1047 -21.51 -23.83 -4.92
N SER A 1048 -22.01 -24.91 -5.52
CA SER A 1048 -21.20 -26.07 -5.84
C SER A 1048 -20.58 -26.00 -7.24
N VAL A 1049 -19.33 -26.48 -7.35
CA VAL A 1049 -18.72 -26.85 -8.63
C VAL A 1049 -18.81 -28.36 -8.77
N ARG A 1050 -19.38 -28.83 -9.88
CA ARG A 1050 -19.58 -30.25 -10.15
C ARG A 1050 -18.73 -30.71 -11.32
N GLU A 1051 -18.11 -31.88 -11.18
CA GLU A 1051 -17.35 -32.55 -12.23
C GLU A 1051 -18.15 -33.72 -12.79
N TRP A 1052 -18.44 -33.68 -14.10
CA TRP A 1052 -19.23 -34.66 -14.83
C TRP A 1052 -18.36 -35.46 -15.79
N ASP A 1053 -18.50 -36.78 -15.76
CA ASP A 1053 -17.90 -37.69 -16.73
C ASP A 1053 -18.90 -37.92 -17.87
N ILE A 1054 -18.53 -37.46 -19.06
CA ILE A 1054 -19.41 -37.48 -20.24
C ILE A 1054 -19.11 -38.63 -21.21
N GLU A 1055 -18.10 -39.46 -20.91
CA GLU A 1055 -17.84 -40.68 -21.69
C GLU A 1055 -18.80 -41.82 -21.31
N VAL A 1056 -19.37 -41.77 -20.10
CA VAL A 1056 -20.36 -42.74 -19.61
C VAL A 1056 -21.76 -42.33 -20.07
N GLU A 1057 -22.56 -43.29 -20.53
CA GLU A 1057 -23.95 -43.03 -20.93
C GLU A 1057 -24.94 -43.77 -20.00
N PRO A 1058 -25.78 -43.03 -19.22
CA PRO A 1058 -25.88 -41.57 -19.14
C PRO A 1058 -24.69 -40.92 -18.41
N PRO A 1059 -24.38 -39.63 -18.67
CA PRO A 1059 -23.31 -38.91 -18.00
C PRO A 1059 -23.43 -38.98 -16.47
N VAL A 1060 -22.31 -39.15 -15.78
CA VAL A 1060 -22.27 -39.42 -14.33
C VAL A 1060 -21.56 -38.30 -13.59
N LEU A 1061 -22.16 -37.84 -12.48
CA LEU A 1061 -21.49 -36.95 -11.52
C LEU A 1061 -20.34 -37.71 -10.86
N ARG A 1062 -19.09 -37.28 -11.08
CA ARG A 1062 -17.92 -37.88 -10.41
C ARG A 1062 -17.79 -37.38 -8.97
N ARG A 1063 -17.86 -36.06 -8.78
CA ARG A 1063 -17.64 -35.40 -7.49
C ARG A 1063 -18.10 -33.95 -7.51
N GLU A 1064 -18.31 -33.44 -6.30
CA GLU A 1064 -18.47 -32.01 -6.02
C GLU A 1064 -17.15 -31.47 -5.46
N LEU A 1065 -16.67 -30.36 -6.01
CA LEU A 1065 -15.42 -29.73 -5.60
C LEU A 1065 -15.68 -28.75 -4.45
N PRO A 1066 -14.78 -28.66 -3.45
CA PRO A 1066 -14.93 -27.73 -2.35
C PRO A 1066 -14.59 -26.32 -2.82
N VAL A 1067 -15.57 -25.42 -2.78
CA VAL A 1067 -15.39 -23.99 -3.06
C VAL A 1067 -15.87 -23.19 -1.85
N LEU A 1068 -15.22 -22.06 -1.58
CA LEU A 1068 -15.49 -21.22 -0.41
C LEU A 1068 -16.65 -20.25 -0.62
N SER A 1069 -17.08 -20.05 -1.87
CA SER A 1069 -18.10 -19.07 -2.24
C SER A 1069 -19.52 -19.58 -1.99
N HIS A 1070 -20.37 -18.75 -1.39
CA HIS A 1070 -21.78 -19.07 -1.15
C HIS A 1070 -22.68 -18.83 -2.37
N LEU A 1071 -22.24 -18.02 -3.33
CA LEU A 1071 -22.95 -17.75 -4.59
C LEU A 1071 -21.92 -17.72 -5.71
N LEU A 1072 -21.77 -18.86 -6.37
CA LEU A 1072 -20.81 -19.05 -7.43
C LEU A 1072 -21.34 -18.48 -8.75
N LEU A 1073 -20.50 -17.75 -9.47
CA LEU A 1073 -20.86 -17.13 -10.76
C LEU A 1073 -20.12 -17.78 -11.93
N TRP A 1074 -18.88 -18.23 -11.72
CA TRP A 1074 -18.07 -18.85 -12.77
C TRP A 1074 -17.10 -19.88 -12.22
N ALA A 1075 -16.87 -20.93 -13.01
CA ALA A 1075 -15.84 -21.94 -12.76
C ALA A 1075 -15.22 -22.36 -14.08
N GLU A 1076 -13.89 -22.41 -14.13
CA GLU A 1076 -13.13 -22.78 -15.32
C GLU A 1076 -11.87 -23.58 -14.92
N PRO A 1077 -11.62 -24.76 -15.51
CA PRO A 1077 -10.37 -25.49 -15.32
C PRO A 1077 -9.22 -24.84 -16.10
N ASP A 1078 -7.99 -25.04 -15.64
CA ASP A 1078 -6.80 -24.62 -16.37
C ASP A 1078 -6.55 -25.49 -17.60
N VAL A 1079 -5.69 -25.00 -18.50
CA VAL A 1079 -5.37 -25.68 -19.77
C VAL A 1079 -4.71 -27.05 -19.55
N LEU A 1080 -4.11 -27.30 -18.39
CA LEU A 1080 -3.48 -28.58 -18.04
C LEU A 1080 -4.42 -29.55 -17.30
N GLY A 1081 -5.57 -29.08 -16.80
CA GLY A 1081 -6.53 -29.88 -16.03
C GLY A 1081 -6.03 -30.24 -14.63
N THR A 1082 -5.10 -29.44 -14.11
CA THR A 1082 -4.50 -29.60 -12.78
C THR A 1082 -5.20 -28.74 -11.74
N THR A 1083 -5.71 -27.57 -12.16
CA THR A 1083 -6.33 -26.59 -11.27
C THR A 1083 -7.62 -26.05 -11.87
N LEU A 1084 -8.48 -25.50 -11.01
CA LEU A 1084 -9.74 -24.87 -11.39
C LEU A 1084 -9.91 -23.56 -10.64
N ALA A 1085 -10.23 -22.50 -11.36
CA ALA A 1085 -10.58 -21.21 -10.79
C ALA A 1085 -12.08 -21.13 -10.60
N ALA A 1086 -12.52 -20.74 -9.40
CA ALA A 1086 -13.91 -20.53 -9.05
C ALA A 1086 -14.09 -19.14 -8.45
N VAL A 1087 -15.08 -18.39 -8.96
CA VAL A 1087 -15.34 -16.99 -8.57
C VAL A 1087 -16.83 -16.74 -8.35
N GLY A 1088 -17.13 -15.83 -7.43
CA GLY A 1088 -18.51 -15.53 -7.03
C GLY A 1088 -18.68 -14.18 -6.33
N THR A 1089 -19.77 -14.05 -5.57
CA THR A 1089 -20.12 -12.79 -4.87
C THR A 1089 -19.38 -12.58 -3.55
N ASP A 1090 -18.49 -13.51 -3.18
CA ASP A 1090 -17.68 -13.47 -1.96
C ASP A 1090 -16.38 -12.66 -2.13
N TYR A 1091 -16.23 -12.02 -3.30
CA TYR A 1091 -15.12 -11.16 -3.68
C TYR A 1091 -13.77 -11.88 -3.77
N THR A 1092 -13.74 -13.21 -3.58
CA THR A 1092 -12.52 -14.02 -3.65
C THR A 1092 -12.41 -14.76 -4.96
N VAL A 1093 -11.18 -15.19 -5.27
CA VAL A 1093 -10.89 -16.12 -6.35
C VAL A 1093 -10.31 -17.37 -5.71
N SER A 1094 -11.07 -18.47 -5.77
CA SER A 1094 -10.67 -19.76 -5.22
C SER A 1094 -9.98 -20.59 -6.29
N ILE A 1095 -8.76 -21.07 -6.02
CA ILE A 1095 -8.04 -22.02 -6.88
C ILE A 1095 -8.08 -23.40 -6.24
N VAL A 1096 -8.77 -24.32 -6.91
CA VAL A 1096 -8.93 -25.71 -6.48
C VAL A 1096 -7.95 -26.58 -7.26
N ASN A 1097 -7.19 -27.42 -6.57
CA ASN A 1097 -6.40 -28.47 -7.23
C ASN A 1097 -7.30 -29.69 -7.47
N LEU A 1098 -7.30 -30.17 -8.71
CA LEU A 1098 -8.19 -31.24 -9.18
C LEU A 1098 -7.68 -32.65 -8.85
N GLU A 1099 -6.40 -32.81 -8.51
CA GLU A 1099 -5.81 -34.09 -8.07
C GLU A 1099 -6.24 -34.41 -6.62
N ASP A 1100 -6.00 -33.48 -5.70
CA ASP A 1100 -6.23 -33.69 -4.26
C ASP A 1100 -7.59 -33.16 -3.75
N ASN A 1101 -8.37 -32.53 -4.63
CA ASN A 1101 -9.69 -31.96 -4.33
C ASN A 1101 -9.66 -30.98 -3.14
N ARG A 1102 -8.71 -30.05 -3.15
CA ARG A 1102 -8.53 -29.05 -2.09
C ARG A 1102 -8.40 -27.66 -2.70
N VAL A 1103 -8.94 -26.67 -1.99
CA VAL A 1103 -8.61 -25.26 -2.24
C VAL A 1103 -7.14 -25.07 -1.87
N VAL A 1104 -6.30 -24.80 -2.86
CA VAL A 1104 -4.84 -24.65 -2.68
C VAL A 1104 -4.47 -23.19 -2.51
N GLN A 1105 -5.20 -22.29 -3.17
CA GLN A 1105 -4.95 -20.85 -3.10
C GLN A 1105 -6.28 -20.11 -3.04
N VAL A 1106 -6.30 -19.01 -2.28
CA VAL A 1106 -7.37 -18.02 -2.30
C VAL A 1106 -6.70 -16.69 -2.58
N LEU A 1107 -6.94 -16.14 -3.77
CA LEU A 1107 -6.31 -14.88 -4.16
C LEU A 1107 -6.97 -13.71 -3.40
N PRO A 1108 -6.23 -12.61 -3.16
CA PRO A 1108 -6.73 -11.42 -2.48
C PRO A 1108 -8.05 -10.92 -3.06
N ARG A 1109 -8.91 -10.36 -2.19
CA ARG A 1109 -10.28 -9.98 -2.57
C ARG A 1109 -10.29 -8.83 -3.58
N HIS A 1110 -11.15 -8.95 -4.59
CA HIS A 1110 -11.66 -7.79 -5.30
C HIS A 1110 -12.45 -6.90 -4.33
N GLU A 1111 -12.71 -5.64 -4.71
CA GLU A 1111 -13.52 -4.74 -3.89
C GLU A 1111 -15.01 -5.12 -3.95
N ASN A 1112 -15.39 -6.00 -4.89
CA ASN A 1112 -16.76 -6.42 -5.14
C ASN A 1112 -16.81 -7.78 -5.89
N SER A 1113 -18.00 -8.23 -6.31
CA SER A 1113 -18.26 -9.56 -6.87
C SER A 1113 -17.48 -9.82 -8.16
N VAL A 1114 -16.98 -11.04 -8.31
CA VAL A 1114 -16.14 -11.44 -9.45
C VAL A 1114 -16.96 -12.30 -10.40
N PHE A 1115 -17.14 -11.85 -11.64
CA PHE A 1115 -18.08 -12.48 -12.59
C PHE A 1115 -17.46 -13.56 -13.46
N LYS A 1116 -16.16 -13.46 -13.77
CA LYS A 1116 -15.48 -14.37 -14.68
C LYS A 1116 -14.02 -14.46 -14.32
N ALA A 1117 -13.47 -15.66 -14.49
CA ALA A 1117 -12.05 -15.94 -14.41
C ALA A 1117 -11.64 -16.71 -15.66
N ARG A 1118 -10.48 -16.39 -16.25
CA ARG A 1118 -9.96 -17.06 -17.46
C ARG A 1118 -8.47 -17.30 -17.34
N PHE A 1119 -8.03 -18.53 -17.59
CA PHE A 1119 -6.61 -18.88 -17.59
C PHE A 1119 -5.92 -18.45 -18.88
N LEU A 1120 -4.68 -17.98 -18.77
CA LEU A 1120 -3.82 -17.74 -19.93
C LEU A 1120 -3.10 -19.02 -20.36
N PRO A 1121 -2.54 -19.07 -21.59
CA PRO A 1121 -1.77 -20.22 -22.05
C PRO A 1121 -0.66 -20.62 -21.07
N GLY A 1122 -0.61 -21.91 -20.73
CA GLY A 1122 0.36 -22.47 -19.79
C GLY A 1122 -0.07 -22.53 -18.33
N GLY A 1123 -1.27 -22.04 -17.98
CA GLY A 1123 -1.91 -22.23 -16.66
C GLY A 1123 -1.29 -21.46 -15.49
N GLY A 1124 -0.18 -20.75 -15.70
CA GLY A 1124 0.51 -20.01 -14.64
C GLY A 1124 -0.06 -18.62 -14.34
N GLN A 1125 -0.92 -18.08 -15.20
CA GLN A 1125 -1.56 -16.78 -15.01
C GLN A 1125 -3.07 -16.88 -15.16
N LEU A 1126 -3.78 -16.07 -14.38
CA LEU A 1126 -5.24 -16.02 -14.35
C LEU A 1126 -5.70 -14.56 -14.46
N ALA A 1127 -6.66 -14.28 -15.33
CA ALA A 1127 -7.32 -12.98 -15.36
C ALA A 1127 -8.72 -13.06 -14.75
N THR A 1128 -9.14 -12.01 -14.04
CA THR A 1128 -10.46 -11.93 -13.41
C THR A 1128 -11.09 -10.56 -13.64
N VAL A 1129 -12.42 -10.52 -13.73
CA VAL A 1129 -13.20 -9.27 -13.86
C VAL A 1129 -14.22 -9.14 -12.73
N SER A 1130 -14.41 -7.92 -12.24
CA SER A 1130 -15.27 -7.65 -11.07
C SER A 1130 -16.19 -6.44 -11.27
N VAL A 1131 -17.24 -6.40 -10.44
CA VAL A 1131 -18.17 -5.27 -10.32
C VAL A 1131 -17.44 -3.96 -10.00
N ASP A 1132 -16.29 -4.02 -9.32
CA ASP A 1132 -15.45 -2.85 -9.00
C ASP A 1132 -14.80 -2.17 -10.23
N ALA A 1133 -15.19 -2.63 -11.42
CA ALA A 1133 -14.69 -2.23 -12.72
C ALA A 1133 -13.19 -2.44 -12.89
N THR A 1134 -12.66 -3.49 -12.27
CA THR A 1134 -11.28 -3.90 -12.46
C THR A 1134 -11.19 -5.21 -13.23
N VAL A 1135 -10.22 -5.25 -14.15
CA VAL A 1135 -9.66 -6.51 -14.66
C VAL A 1135 -8.31 -6.70 -13.98
N ARG A 1136 -8.16 -7.80 -13.24
CA ARG A 1136 -6.91 -8.13 -12.55
C ARG A 1136 -6.23 -9.30 -13.23
N LEU A 1137 -4.91 -9.23 -13.34
CA LEU A 1137 -4.08 -10.33 -13.80
C LEU A 1137 -3.24 -10.86 -12.64
N TRP A 1138 -3.34 -12.15 -12.37
CA TRP A 1138 -2.70 -12.85 -11.27
C TRP A 1138 -1.60 -13.77 -11.76
N ASP A 1139 -0.53 -13.86 -10.97
CA ASP A 1139 0.51 -14.88 -11.08
C ASP A 1139 0.28 -15.95 -10.01
N LEU A 1140 -0.08 -17.16 -10.44
CA LEU A 1140 -0.41 -18.26 -9.53
C LEU A 1140 0.85 -18.94 -8.94
N HIS A 1141 2.03 -18.60 -9.45
CA HIS A 1141 3.29 -19.11 -8.89
C HIS A 1141 3.68 -18.38 -7.61
N THR A 1142 3.58 -17.05 -7.63
CA THR A 1142 3.93 -16.15 -6.51
C THR A 1142 2.73 -15.73 -5.67
N ASN A 1143 1.51 -16.11 -6.07
CA ASN A 1143 0.24 -15.65 -5.50
C ASN A 1143 0.12 -14.12 -5.46
N SER A 1144 0.70 -13.45 -6.46
CA SER A 1144 0.72 -11.99 -6.52
C SER A 1144 -0.08 -11.46 -7.71
N GLU A 1145 -0.62 -10.25 -7.53
CA GLU A 1145 -1.23 -9.49 -8.61
C GLU A 1145 -0.12 -8.90 -9.49
N LEU A 1146 -0.15 -9.21 -10.80
CA LEU A 1146 0.78 -8.63 -11.77
C LEU A 1146 0.39 -7.18 -12.10
N PHE A 1147 -0.90 -6.94 -12.29
CA PHE A 1147 -1.48 -5.60 -12.43
C PHE A 1147 -3.01 -5.61 -12.28
N THR A 1148 -3.55 -4.43 -11.97
CA THR A 1148 -4.97 -4.12 -11.98
C THR A 1148 -5.26 -3.06 -13.03
N LEU A 1149 -6.01 -3.41 -14.08
CA LEU A 1149 -6.56 -2.46 -15.02
C LEU A 1149 -7.90 -1.94 -14.49
N ARG A 1150 -7.92 -0.68 -14.03
CA ARG A 1150 -9.17 -0.01 -13.62
C ARG A 1150 -9.81 0.63 -14.84
N LEU A 1151 -10.99 0.15 -15.19
CA LEU A 1151 -11.75 0.59 -16.35
C LEU A 1151 -12.68 1.75 -15.96
N PRO A 1152 -13.09 2.59 -16.93
CA PRO A 1152 -14.02 3.69 -16.71
C PRO A 1152 -15.26 3.27 -15.91
N THR A 1153 -15.48 3.90 -14.76
CA THR A 1153 -16.76 3.88 -14.05
C THR A 1153 -17.36 5.27 -14.04
N ASN A 1154 -18.65 5.36 -14.32
CA ASN A 1154 -19.38 6.61 -14.21
C ASN A 1154 -19.95 6.75 -12.79
N GLN A 1155 -19.82 7.96 -12.24
CA GLN A 1155 -20.59 8.46 -11.07
C GLN A 1155 -20.28 7.89 -9.68
N GLY A 1156 -19.04 7.48 -9.39
CA GLY A 1156 -18.69 7.04 -8.02
C GLY A 1156 -19.37 5.73 -7.57
N ASP A 1157 -20.32 5.22 -8.35
CA ASP A 1157 -20.87 3.88 -8.27
C ASP A 1157 -20.17 3.00 -9.32
N PRO A 1158 -19.60 1.84 -8.93
CA PRO A 1158 -19.01 0.92 -9.88
C PRO A 1158 -20.09 0.43 -10.84
N ILE A 1159 -19.91 0.66 -12.14
CA ILE A 1159 -20.76 0.00 -13.12
C ILE A 1159 -20.23 -1.43 -13.30
N PRO A 1160 -21.04 -2.46 -13.03
CA PRO A 1160 -20.59 -3.85 -13.12
C PRO A 1160 -20.07 -4.19 -14.52
N LEU A 1161 -18.86 -4.77 -14.55
CA LEU A 1161 -18.31 -5.41 -15.74
C LEU A 1161 -18.67 -6.88 -15.71
N TRP A 1162 -19.52 -7.31 -16.64
CA TRP A 1162 -20.12 -8.64 -16.61
C TRP A 1162 -19.29 -9.71 -17.36
N ASP A 1163 -18.50 -9.28 -18.35
CA ASP A 1163 -17.72 -10.18 -19.21
C ASP A 1163 -16.40 -9.52 -19.63
N PHE A 1164 -15.46 -10.36 -20.06
CA PHE A 1164 -14.24 -9.97 -20.76
C PHE A 1164 -13.70 -11.18 -21.52
N ASP A 1165 -12.82 -10.93 -22.48
CA ASP A 1165 -11.97 -11.97 -23.03
C ASP A 1165 -10.51 -11.54 -23.07
N LEU A 1166 -9.63 -12.40 -22.57
CA LEU A 1166 -8.19 -12.23 -22.62
C LEU A 1166 -7.60 -13.47 -23.28
N ARG A 1167 -7.01 -13.28 -24.47
CA ARG A 1167 -6.47 -14.37 -25.25
C ARG A 1167 -5.14 -14.01 -25.89
N CYS A 1168 -4.15 -14.86 -25.70
CA CYS A 1168 -2.90 -14.81 -26.45
C CYS A 1168 -3.02 -15.66 -27.71
N THR A 1169 -3.00 -14.99 -28.86
CA THR A 1169 -3.13 -15.56 -30.21
C THR A 1169 -1.80 -15.40 -30.96
N PRO A 1170 -1.66 -15.97 -32.18
CA PRO A 1170 -0.50 -15.72 -33.03
C PRO A 1170 -0.32 -14.24 -33.44
N THR A 1171 -1.34 -13.39 -33.26
CA THR A 1171 -1.28 -11.95 -33.60
C THR A 1171 -1.00 -11.06 -32.38
N GLY A 1172 -1.03 -11.61 -31.16
CA GLY A 1172 -0.77 -10.89 -29.91
C GLY A 1172 -1.63 -11.37 -28.75
N CYS A 1173 -1.38 -10.84 -27.56
CA CYS A 1173 -2.23 -11.00 -26.38
C CYS A 1173 -3.25 -9.85 -26.31
N TRP A 1174 -4.51 -10.19 -26.55
CA TRP A 1174 -5.61 -9.24 -26.65
C TRP A 1174 -6.50 -9.33 -25.43
N LEU A 1175 -6.78 -8.19 -24.79
CA LEU A 1175 -7.83 -8.05 -23.79
C LEU A 1175 -8.95 -7.21 -24.38
N VAL A 1176 -10.16 -7.75 -24.38
CA VAL A 1176 -11.37 -7.02 -24.73
C VAL A 1176 -12.33 -7.00 -23.55
N VAL A 1177 -12.88 -5.83 -23.28
CA VAL A 1177 -13.85 -5.64 -22.19
C VAL A 1177 -15.05 -4.85 -22.70
N PRO A 1178 -16.24 -5.46 -22.80
CA PRO A 1178 -17.47 -4.74 -23.05
C PRO A 1178 -17.76 -3.79 -21.88
N LEU A 1179 -17.99 -2.52 -22.19
CA LEU A 1179 -18.29 -1.47 -21.23
C LEU A 1179 -19.74 -1.03 -21.40
N THR A 1180 -20.34 -0.57 -20.30
CA THR A 1180 -21.71 -0.06 -20.33
C THR A 1180 -21.84 1.22 -21.15
N ARG A 1181 -23.08 1.50 -21.61
CA ARG A 1181 -23.42 2.59 -22.54
C ARG A 1181 -22.78 2.47 -23.92
N GLY A 1182 -22.64 1.25 -24.44
CA GLY A 1182 -22.30 1.05 -25.84
C GLY A 1182 -20.82 1.24 -26.16
N LYS A 1183 -19.90 0.92 -25.25
CA LYS A 1183 -18.45 1.05 -25.50
C LYS A 1183 -17.72 -0.28 -25.37
N LEU A 1184 -16.58 -0.39 -26.05
CA LEU A 1184 -15.74 -1.57 -26.02
C LEU A 1184 -14.28 -1.15 -25.84
N ALA A 1185 -13.67 -1.60 -24.75
CA ALA A 1185 -12.25 -1.38 -24.51
C ALA A 1185 -11.43 -2.55 -25.07
N LEU A 1186 -10.42 -2.25 -25.88
CA LEU A 1186 -9.47 -3.20 -26.43
C LEU A 1186 -8.05 -2.82 -26.04
N TYR A 1187 -7.28 -3.78 -25.53
CA TYR A 1187 -5.87 -3.63 -25.22
C TYR A 1187 -5.06 -4.71 -25.92
N ASN A 1188 -3.90 -4.32 -26.45
CA ASN A 1188 -2.92 -5.22 -27.05
C ASN A 1188 -1.66 -5.27 -26.20
N PHE A 1189 -1.42 -6.39 -25.53
CA PHE A 1189 -0.22 -6.63 -24.73
C PHE A 1189 0.96 -7.17 -25.55
N GLY A 1190 0.89 -7.16 -26.89
CA GLY A 1190 1.97 -7.59 -27.77
C GLY A 1190 2.11 -9.11 -27.85
N MET A 1191 3.18 -9.58 -28.51
CA MET A 1191 3.39 -11.01 -28.74
C MET A 1191 3.86 -11.73 -27.47
N PRO A 1192 3.44 -13.00 -27.24
CA PRO A 1192 3.91 -13.80 -26.11
C PRO A 1192 5.44 -13.94 -26.06
N ASP A 1193 6.07 -14.07 -27.24
CA ASP A 1193 7.49 -14.36 -27.44
C ASP A 1193 8.31 -13.12 -27.92
N GLU A 1194 7.84 -11.88 -27.70
CA GLU A 1194 8.68 -10.69 -27.96
C GLU A 1194 9.78 -10.58 -26.89
N GLY A 1195 10.95 -11.13 -27.21
CA GLY A 1195 12.16 -11.15 -26.40
C GLY A 1195 13.23 -12.07 -26.98
#